data_AF-I7LHP9-F1
#
_entry.id   AF-I7LHP9-F1
#
_cell.length_a   1.000
_cell.length_b   1.000
_cell.length_c   1.000
_cell.angle_alpha   90.00
_cell.angle_beta   90.00
_cell.angle_gamma   90.00
#
_symmetry.space_group_name_H-M   'P 1'
#
loop_
_entity.id
_entity.type
_entity.pdbx_description
1 polymer ?
#
loop_
_entity_poly.entity_id
_entity_poly.type
_entity_poly.pdbx_seq_one_letter_code
_entity_poly.pdbx_strand_id
1 'polypeptide(L)'
;WIGAILCFIAYGIQASTVEEPADDNLYLGIVLAAVVIVTGIFSYYQESKSSKIMESFKNMVPQFATVIREGEKLTLRAEDLVLGDIVEVKFGDRIPADIRIIEARGFKVDNSSLTGESEPQSRGAEFTNENPLETKNLAFFSTNAVEGTAKGIVICCGDNTVMGRIAGLASGLDTGETPIAKEIHHFIHLITGVAVFLGVTFFVIAFILGYHWLDAVIFLIGIIVANVPEGLLATVTVCLTLTAKRMASKNCLVKNLEAVETLGSTSTICSDKTGTLTQNRMTVAHMWFDNQIIEADTTEDQSGVQYDRTSPGFKALAKIATLCNRAEFKGGQDGVPILKKEVAGDASEAALLKCMELALGDVLSIRKRNKKACEIPFNSTNKYQVSIHESDDPSDPRHLLVMKGAPERILERCSTIFIGGKEKVLDEEMKEAFNNAYLELGGLGERVLGFCDLQLPSDKYPIGYKFNTDDPNFPLDNLRFVGLMSMIDPPRAAVPDAVAKCRSAGIKVIMVTGDHPITAKAIAKSVGIISEGNETVEDIAARLNIPVSEVNPREAKAAVIHGTELRELNSDQLDEILKYHTEIVFARTSPQQKLIIVEGCQRLGAIVAVTGDGVNDSPALKKADIGVAMGIAGSDVSKQAADMILLDDNFASIVTGVEEGRLIFDNLKKSIAYTLTSNIPEISPFLAFILCDIPLPLGTVTILCIDLGTDMVPAISLAYEEAESDIMKRQPRNPFTDKLVNERLISMAYGQIGMIQAAAGFFVYFVIMAENGFLPTKLSYIRKI
;
A
#
# COMPACT_ATOMS: atom_id res chain seq x y z
N TRP A 1 34.94 18.75 -2.32
CA TRP A 1 35.79 19.14 -1.16
C TRP A 1 37.28 19.04 -1.43
N ILE A 2 37.83 17.89 -1.84
CA ILE A 2 39.29 17.74 -2.06
C ILE A 2 39.82 18.79 -3.06
N GLY A 3 39.14 18.99 -4.19
CA GLY A 3 39.50 20.04 -5.16
C GLY A 3 39.56 21.44 -4.55
N ALA A 4 38.53 21.84 -3.78
CA ALA A 4 38.50 23.14 -3.11
C ALA A 4 39.65 23.32 -2.10
N ILE A 5 39.96 22.30 -1.30
CA ILE A 5 41.08 22.32 -0.34
C ILE A 5 42.41 22.46 -1.09
N LEU A 6 42.61 21.70 -2.17
CA LEU A 6 43.81 21.80 -2.99
C LEU A 6 43.96 23.19 -3.64
N CYS A 7 42.87 23.82 -4.07
CA CYS A 7 42.88 25.21 -4.55
C CYS A 7 43.37 26.19 -3.49
N PHE A 8 42.88 26.08 -2.25
CA PHE A 8 43.33 26.92 -1.14
C PHE A 8 44.81 26.67 -0.78
N ILE A 9 45.27 25.42 -0.82
CA ILE A 9 46.67 25.07 -0.61
C ILE A 9 47.54 25.68 -1.73
N ALA A 10 47.14 25.53 -2.99
CA ALA A 10 47.86 26.09 -4.13
C ALA A 10 47.97 27.61 -4.05
N TYR A 11 46.86 28.29 -3.73
CA TYR A 11 46.85 29.74 -3.52
C TYR A 11 47.74 30.15 -2.34
N GLY A 12 47.67 29.46 -1.20
CA GLY A 12 48.51 29.76 -0.04
C GLY A 12 50.01 29.66 -0.34
N ILE A 13 50.40 28.69 -1.17
CA ILE A 13 51.80 28.54 -1.60
C ILE A 13 52.19 29.66 -2.58
N GLN A 14 51.35 29.97 -3.57
CA GLN A 14 51.59 31.06 -4.52
C GLN A 14 51.72 32.42 -3.82
N ALA A 15 50.81 32.72 -2.89
CA ALA A 15 50.85 33.95 -2.10
C ALA A 15 52.08 34.06 -1.20
N SER A 16 52.70 32.94 -0.82
CA SER A 16 53.95 32.92 -0.06
C SER A 16 55.22 33.02 -0.92
N THR A 17 55.12 32.80 -2.23
CA THR A 17 56.28 32.69 -3.14
C THR A 17 56.34 33.78 -4.21
N VAL A 18 55.23 34.44 -4.52
CA VAL A 18 55.12 35.48 -5.57
C VAL A 18 54.58 36.77 -4.96
N GLU A 19 55.14 37.95 -5.33
CA GLU A 19 54.72 39.26 -4.80
C GLU A 19 53.27 39.65 -5.17
N GLU A 20 52.81 39.26 -6.37
CA GLU A 20 51.42 39.43 -6.82
C GLU A 20 50.84 38.07 -7.26
N PRO A 21 50.26 37.29 -6.32
CA PRO A 21 49.63 36.01 -6.67
C PRO A 21 48.34 36.24 -7.47
N ALA A 22 48.09 35.40 -8.47
CA ALA A 22 46.82 35.39 -9.18
C ALA A 22 45.70 34.84 -8.27
N ASP A 23 44.57 35.55 -8.23
CA ASP A 23 43.44 35.17 -7.36
C ASP A 23 42.63 33.97 -7.88
N ASP A 24 42.96 33.44 -9.06
CA ASP A 24 42.19 32.38 -9.73
C ASP A 24 41.97 31.15 -8.84
N ASN A 25 43.01 30.69 -8.15
CA ASN A 25 42.94 29.55 -7.24
C ASN A 25 42.09 29.85 -5.99
N LEU A 26 42.12 31.09 -5.50
CA LEU A 26 41.28 31.53 -4.38
C LEU A 26 39.80 31.54 -4.79
N TYR A 27 39.48 32.18 -5.92
CA TYR A 27 38.11 32.22 -6.45
C TYR A 27 37.59 30.81 -6.75
N LEU A 28 38.38 29.96 -7.40
CA LEU A 28 37.98 28.59 -7.71
C LEU A 28 37.72 27.78 -6.44
N GLY A 29 38.57 27.91 -5.41
CA GLY A 29 38.38 27.26 -4.12
C GLY A 29 37.08 27.67 -3.44
N ILE A 30 36.77 28.98 -3.44
CA ILE A 30 35.51 29.53 -2.89
C ILE A 30 34.31 29.01 -3.68
N VAL A 31 34.36 29.05 -5.01
CA VAL A 31 33.26 28.59 -5.87
C VAL A 31 32.99 27.11 -5.67
N LEU A 32 34.02 26.25 -5.70
CA LEU A 32 33.84 24.81 -5.46
C LEU A 32 33.28 24.52 -4.05
N ALA A 33 33.72 25.25 -3.03
CA ALA A 33 33.15 25.13 -1.69
C ALA A 33 31.67 25.55 -1.67
N ALA A 34 31.34 26.67 -2.33
CA ALA A 34 29.96 27.15 -2.44
C ALA A 34 29.06 26.16 -3.19
N VAL A 35 29.53 25.56 -4.28
CA VAL A 35 28.80 24.53 -5.04
C VAL A 35 28.46 23.35 -4.14
N VAL A 36 29.43 22.84 -3.37
CA VAL A 36 29.17 21.71 -2.46
C VAL A 36 28.18 22.09 -1.35
N ILE A 37 28.30 23.30 -0.79
CA ILE A 37 27.36 23.79 0.24
C ILE A 37 25.95 23.95 -0.33
N VAL A 38 25.80 24.58 -1.50
CA VAL A 38 24.49 24.79 -2.14
C VAL A 38 23.84 23.47 -2.50
N THR A 39 24.60 22.52 -3.06
CA THR A 39 24.11 21.17 -3.37
C THR A 39 23.66 20.45 -2.09
N GLY A 40 24.44 20.56 -1.01
CA GLY A 40 24.07 20.00 0.30
C GLY A 40 22.82 20.63 0.91
N ILE A 41 22.68 21.96 0.84
CA ILE A 41 21.47 22.67 1.32
C ILE A 41 20.25 22.24 0.51
N PHE A 42 20.39 22.12 -0.81
CA PHE A 42 19.28 21.70 -1.68
C PHE A 42 18.83 20.28 -1.32
N SER A 43 19.77 19.34 -1.21
CA SER A 43 19.51 17.97 -0.76
C SER A 43 18.81 17.95 0.61
N TYR A 44 19.33 18.70 1.59
CA TYR A 44 18.76 18.76 2.94
C TYR A 44 17.36 19.38 2.98
N TYR A 45 17.13 20.50 2.29
CA TYR A 45 15.84 21.19 2.27
C TYR A 45 14.73 20.26 1.78
N GLN A 46 15.08 19.42 0.82
CA GLN A 46 14.16 18.51 0.16
C GLN A 46 13.79 17.32 1.02
N GLU A 47 14.77 16.70 1.70
CA GLU A 47 14.52 15.68 2.73
C GLU A 47 13.72 16.25 3.91
N SER A 48 14.07 17.45 4.37
CA SER A 48 13.42 18.10 5.53
C SER A 48 11.95 18.43 5.26
N LYS A 49 11.60 18.82 4.03
CA LYS A 49 10.21 19.13 3.65
C LYS A 49 9.30 17.90 3.72
N SER A 50 9.82 16.73 3.33
CA SER A 50 9.10 15.47 3.48
C SER A 50 8.87 15.11 4.96
N SER A 51 9.92 15.25 5.78
CA SER A 51 9.85 14.97 7.22
C SER A 51 8.90 15.90 8.00
N LYS A 52 8.78 17.18 7.62
CA LYS A 52 7.87 18.13 8.30
C LYS A 52 6.38 17.84 8.09
N ILE A 53 5.99 17.28 6.95
CA ILE A 53 4.60 16.87 6.72
C ILE A 53 4.22 15.78 7.73
N MET A 54 5.13 14.87 8.06
CA MET A 54 4.90 13.81 9.05
C MET A 54 4.72 14.33 10.48
N GLU A 55 5.48 15.35 10.88
CA GLU A 55 5.40 15.92 12.22
C GLU A 55 4.04 16.58 12.49
N SER A 56 3.37 17.08 11.44
CA SER A 56 2.02 17.64 11.55
C SER A 56 0.93 16.60 11.92
N PHE A 57 1.16 15.32 11.66
CA PHE A 57 0.23 14.24 12.02
C PHE A 57 0.36 13.76 13.46
N LYS A 58 1.54 13.93 14.10
CA LYS A 58 1.75 13.54 15.52
C LYS A 58 0.89 14.33 16.52
N ASN A 59 0.32 15.46 16.10
CA ASN A 59 -0.39 16.40 16.98
C ASN A 59 -1.92 16.31 16.91
N MET A 60 -2.51 15.25 16.35
CA MET A 60 -3.97 15.12 16.28
C MET A 60 -4.58 14.28 17.42
N VAL A 61 -5.51 14.95 18.12
CA VAL A 61 -6.51 14.51 19.11
C VAL A 61 -5.95 13.81 20.37
N PRO A 62 -5.81 14.53 21.50
CA PRO A 62 -5.51 13.90 22.78
C PRO A 62 -6.62 12.91 23.16
N GLN A 63 -6.23 11.67 23.50
CA GLN A 63 -7.16 10.62 23.90
C GLN A 63 -7.37 10.65 25.42
N PHE A 64 -8.62 10.49 25.84
CA PHE A 64 -9.01 10.38 27.24
C PHE A 64 -9.53 8.98 27.54
N ALA A 65 -9.31 8.52 28.76
CA ALA A 65 -9.75 7.21 29.26
C ALA A 65 -10.54 7.39 30.56
N THR A 66 -11.58 6.57 30.74
CA THR A 66 -12.31 6.50 32.01
C THR A 66 -11.67 5.44 32.90
N VAL A 67 -11.10 5.87 34.03
CA VAL A 67 -10.43 5.00 35.01
C VAL A 67 -11.21 4.99 36.33
N ILE A 68 -11.11 3.91 37.08
CA ILE A 68 -11.65 3.75 38.42
C ILE A 68 -10.48 3.69 39.39
N ARG A 69 -10.25 4.78 40.12
CA ARG A 69 -9.24 4.86 41.20
C ARG A 69 -9.95 5.23 42.49
N GLU A 70 -9.58 4.60 43.61
CA GLU A 70 -10.20 4.81 44.92
C GLU A 70 -11.75 4.63 44.95
N GLY A 71 -12.29 3.87 43.99
CA GLY A 71 -13.74 3.64 43.87
C GLY A 71 -14.51 4.71 43.10
N GLU A 72 -13.85 5.80 42.67
CA GLU A 72 -14.44 6.86 41.87
C GLU A 72 -14.06 6.77 40.38
N LYS A 73 -15.01 7.16 39.51
CA LYS A 73 -14.77 7.24 38.05
C LYS A 73 -14.14 8.58 37.70
N LEU A 74 -12.92 8.54 37.17
CA LEU A 74 -12.16 9.71 36.75
C LEU A 74 -11.88 9.63 35.24
N THR A 75 -11.95 10.76 34.55
CA THR A 75 -11.50 10.86 33.14
C THR A 75 -10.09 11.42 33.12
N LEU A 76 -9.12 10.61 32.70
CA LEU A 76 -7.71 10.98 32.61
C LEU A 76 -7.27 11.00 31.15
N ARG A 77 -6.12 11.64 30.86
CA ARG A 77 -5.47 11.44 29.56
C ARG A 77 -4.96 10.01 29.48
N ALA A 78 -5.01 9.40 28.30
CA ALA A 78 -4.54 8.04 28.10
C ALA A 78 -3.05 7.86 28.50
N GLU A 79 -2.25 8.92 28.38
CA GLU A 79 -0.84 8.97 28.80
C GLU A 79 -0.64 8.83 30.32
N ASP A 80 -1.64 9.18 31.14
CA ASP A 80 -1.58 9.13 32.60
C ASP A 80 -2.00 7.74 33.18
N LEU A 81 -2.32 6.77 32.31
CA LEU A 81 -2.66 5.40 32.71
C LEU A 81 -1.43 4.60 33.12
N VAL A 82 -1.55 3.84 34.20
CA VAL A 82 -0.49 2.98 34.72
C VAL A 82 -0.95 1.53 34.83
N LEU A 83 0.02 0.62 34.95
CA LEU A 83 -0.25 -0.80 35.15
C LEU A 83 -1.07 -1.03 36.42
N GLY A 84 -2.10 -1.87 36.32
CA GLY A 84 -3.00 -2.20 37.42
C GLY A 84 -4.23 -1.28 37.56
N ASP A 85 -4.28 -0.17 36.82
CA ASP A 85 -5.48 0.67 36.77
C ASP A 85 -6.69 -0.13 36.26
N ILE A 86 -7.87 0.12 36.84
CA ILE A 86 -9.13 -0.42 36.34
C ILE A 86 -9.74 0.61 35.38
N VAL A 87 -9.83 0.27 34.10
CA VAL A 87 -10.48 1.12 33.10
C VAL A 87 -11.89 0.61 32.80
N GLU A 88 -12.80 1.54 32.56
CA GLU A 88 -14.13 1.26 32.04
C GLU A 88 -14.19 1.73 30.59
N VAL A 89 -14.66 0.85 29.71
CA VAL A 89 -14.78 1.11 28.27
C VAL A 89 -16.24 0.87 27.87
N LYS A 90 -16.80 1.82 27.13
CA LYS A 90 -18.14 1.73 26.56
C LYS A 90 -18.09 1.78 25.03
N PHE A 91 -19.21 1.42 24.41
CA PHE A 91 -19.43 1.62 22.98
C PHE A 91 -18.98 3.02 22.50
N GLY A 92 -18.15 3.02 21.44
CA GLY A 92 -17.60 4.22 20.83
C GLY A 92 -16.24 4.64 21.38
N ASP A 93 -15.81 4.11 22.52
CA ASP A 93 -14.49 4.41 23.08
C ASP A 93 -13.39 3.58 22.38
N ARG A 94 -12.19 4.17 22.27
CA ARG A 94 -10.99 3.44 21.88
C ARG A 94 -10.35 2.82 23.11
N ILE A 95 -9.83 1.60 22.99
CA ILE A 95 -9.16 0.92 24.09
C ILE A 95 -7.83 1.64 24.38
N PRO A 96 -7.64 2.19 25.60
CA PRO A 96 -6.55 3.14 25.87
C PRO A 96 -5.21 2.47 26.21
N ALA A 97 -5.21 1.18 26.56
CA ALA A 97 -4.04 0.37 26.88
C ALA A 97 -4.38 -1.12 26.69
N ASP A 98 -3.42 -2.04 26.74
CA ASP A 98 -3.79 -3.46 26.75
C ASP A 98 -4.40 -3.81 28.10
N ILE A 99 -5.61 -4.37 28.10
CA ILE A 99 -6.42 -4.61 29.30
C ILE A 99 -6.88 -6.06 29.39
N ARG A 100 -6.85 -6.58 30.61
CA ARG A 100 -7.43 -7.86 30.99
C ARG A 100 -8.85 -7.65 31.50
N ILE A 101 -9.83 -8.16 30.76
CA ILE A 101 -11.24 -7.91 31.03
C ILE A 101 -11.72 -8.69 32.27
N ILE A 102 -12.27 -8.00 33.25
CA ILE A 102 -12.80 -8.59 34.49
C ILE A 102 -14.32 -8.63 34.51
N GLU A 103 -14.98 -7.71 33.81
CA GLU A 103 -16.44 -7.65 33.68
C GLU A 103 -16.77 -7.22 32.25
N ALA A 104 -17.71 -7.90 31.59
CA ALA A 104 -18.16 -7.52 30.24
C ALA A 104 -19.67 -7.79 30.09
N ARG A 105 -20.37 -6.88 29.42
CA ARG A 105 -21.80 -6.98 29.13
C ARG A 105 -22.04 -6.75 27.65
N GLY A 106 -22.17 -7.85 26.90
CA GLY A 106 -22.32 -7.80 25.44
C GLY A 106 -21.19 -7.06 24.74
N PHE A 107 -19.98 -7.04 25.34
CA PHE A 107 -18.87 -6.24 24.87
C PHE A 107 -18.23 -6.86 23.63
N LYS A 108 -18.09 -6.07 22.57
CA LYS A 108 -17.36 -6.45 21.36
C LYS A 108 -16.36 -5.35 20.99
N VAL A 109 -15.24 -5.76 20.43
CA VAL A 109 -14.20 -4.85 19.95
C VAL A 109 -13.87 -5.14 18.49
N ASP A 110 -13.54 -4.10 17.75
CA ASP A 110 -12.97 -4.18 16.42
C ASP A 110 -11.44 -4.28 16.51
N ASN A 111 -10.89 -5.42 16.10
CA ASN A 111 -9.45 -5.68 16.07
C ASN A 111 -8.84 -5.46 14.68
N SER A 112 -9.51 -4.76 13.76
CA SER A 112 -9.03 -4.48 12.39
C SER A 112 -7.60 -3.94 12.38
N SER A 113 -7.26 -3.08 13.33
CA SER A 113 -5.90 -2.52 13.44
C SER A 113 -4.79 -3.57 13.70
N LEU A 114 -5.13 -4.71 14.33
CA LEU A 114 -4.17 -5.78 14.69
C LEU A 114 -4.24 -6.98 13.74
N THR A 115 -5.44 -7.29 13.27
CA THR A 115 -5.73 -8.53 12.51
C THR A 115 -6.00 -8.26 11.03
N GLY A 116 -6.33 -7.02 10.67
CA GLY A 116 -6.90 -6.68 9.37
C GLY A 116 -8.37 -7.07 9.22
N GLU A 117 -9.02 -7.59 10.27
CA GLU A 117 -10.43 -8.00 10.23
C GLU A 117 -11.33 -7.01 10.97
N SER A 118 -12.30 -6.44 10.26
CA SER A 118 -13.29 -5.51 10.83
C SER A 118 -14.49 -6.21 11.49
N GLU A 119 -14.49 -7.54 11.60
CA GLU A 119 -15.55 -8.27 12.28
C GLU A 119 -15.46 -8.06 13.80
N PRO A 120 -16.53 -7.54 14.45
CA PRO A 120 -16.58 -7.37 15.89
C PRO A 120 -16.30 -8.66 16.68
N GLN A 121 -15.20 -8.70 17.42
CA GLN A 121 -14.83 -9.83 18.26
C GLN A 121 -15.43 -9.69 19.65
N SER A 122 -16.18 -10.71 20.09
CA SER A 122 -16.77 -10.73 21.43
C SER A 122 -15.73 -10.91 22.52
N ARG A 123 -15.90 -10.16 23.60
CA ARG A 123 -14.99 -10.13 24.73
C ARG A 123 -15.70 -10.48 26.03
N GLY A 124 -14.98 -11.15 26.94
CA GLY A 124 -15.53 -11.70 28.18
C GLY A 124 -14.47 -11.84 29.27
N ALA A 125 -14.87 -12.18 30.49
CA ALA A 125 -13.90 -12.36 31.58
C ALA A 125 -13.13 -13.70 31.51
N GLU A 126 -13.67 -14.69 30.81
CA GLU A 126 -13.16 -16.05 30.78
C GLU A 126 -12.05 -16.26 29.74
N PHE A 127 -11.00 -16.97 30.15
CA PHE A 127 -9.94 -17.43 29.25
C PHE A 127 -10.48 -18.47 28.26
N THR A 128 -10.14 -18.33 26.98
CA THR A 128 -10.74 -19.15 25.90
C THR A 128 -9.72 -19.76 24.94
N ASN A 129 -8.50 -19.22 24.87
CA ASN A 129 -7.47 -19.68 23.92
C ASN A 129 -6.08 -19.36 24.49
N GLU A 130 -5.12 -20.26 24.29
CA GLU A 130 -3.71 -20.07 24.65
C GLU A 130 -3.07 -18.88 23.93
N ASN A 131 -3.47 -18.59 22.68
CA ASN A 131 -3.01 -17.43 21.94
C ASN A 131 -3.63 -16.14 22.53
N PRO A 132 -2.82 -15.21 23.07
CA PRO A 132 -3.33 -13.96 23.64
C PRO A 132 -4.17 -13.15 22.65
N LEU A 133 -3.82 -13.17 21.36
CA LEU A 133 -4.53 -12.39 20.33
C LEU A 133 -5.95 -12.91 20.07
N GLU A 134 -6.19 -14.21 20.30
CA GLU A 134 -7.47 -14.87 20.01
C GLU A 134 -8.35 -15.04 21.27
N THR A 135 -7.78 -15.00 22.47
CA THR A 135 -8.59 -15.14 23.70
C THR A 135 -9.52 -13.94 23.91
N LYS A 136 -10.75 -14.23 24.31
CA LYS A 136 -11.81 -13.21 24.54
C LYS A 136 -11.56 -12.30 25.74
N ASN A 137 -10.57 -12.61 26.56
CA ASN A 137 -10.39 -12.00 27.87
C ASN A 137 -9.35 -10.88 27.93
N LEU A 138 -8.85 -10.50 26.75
CA LEU A 138 -7.98 -9.36 26.51
C LEU A 138 -8.64 -8.40 25.52
N ALA A 139 -8.43 -7.10 25.72
CA ALA A 139 -8.64 -6.08 24.70
C ALA A 139 -7.37 -5.24 24.57
N PHE A 140 -7.08 -4.78 23.36
CA PHE A 140 -5.76 -4.29 23.01
C PHE A 140 -5.76 -2.80 22.71
N PHE A 141 -4.68 -2.11 23.05
CA PHE A 141 -4.46 -0.72 22.70
C PHE A 141 -4.73 -0.49 21.22
N SER A 142 -5.31 0.67 20.90
CA SER A 142 -5.70 1.10 19.54
C SER A 142 -6.94 0.41 18.93
N THR A 143 -7.50 -0.64 19.54
CA THR A 143 -8.77 -1.24 19.09
C THR A 143 -9.99 -0.41 19.52
N ASN A 144 -11.13 -0.56 18.85
CA ASN A 144 -12.33 0.23 19.13
C ASN A 144 -13.43 -0.63 19.76
N ALA A 145 -14.10 -0.11 20.80
CA ALA A 145 -15.29 -0.74 21.36
C ALA A 145 -16.50 -0.49 20.44
N VAL A 146 -17.02 -1.56 19.84
CA VAL A 146 -18.10 -1.49 18.85
C VAL A 146 -19.46 -1.87 19.41
N GLU A 147 -19.52 -2.59 20.53
CA GLU A 147 -20.77 -2.86 21.25
C GLU A 147 -20.52 -3.07 22.74
N GLY A 148 -21.54 -2.82 23.56
CA GLY A 148 -21.57 -3.18 24.98
C GLY A 148 -20.68 -2.32 25.88
N THR A 149 -20.44 -2.82 27.10
CA THR A 149 -19.54 -2.19 28.08
C THR A 149 -18.66 -3.23 28.76
N ALA A 150 -17.43 -2.84 29.12
CA ALA A 150 -16.51 -3.69 29.86
C ALA A 150 -15.68 -2.91 30.87
N LYS A 151 -15.22 -3.62 31.90
CA LYS A 151 -14.16 -3.19 32.80
C LYS A 151 -12.97 -4.11 32.64
N GLY A 152 -11.78 -3.53 32.61
CA GLY A 152 -10.53 -4.29 32.52
C GLY A 152 -9.43 -3.68 33.35
N ILE A 153 -8.48 -4.52 33.75
CA ILE A 153 -7.26 -4.11 34.44
C ILE A 153 -6.19 -3.89 33.39
N VAL A 154 -5.50 -2.75 33.43
CA VAL A 154 -4.38 -2.44 32.54
C VAL A 154 -3.21 -3.38 32.80
N ILE A 155 -2.79 -4.12 31.78
CA ILE A 155 -1.68 -5.09 31.85
C ILE A 155 -0.43 -4.66 31.09
N CYS A 156 -0.56 -3.80 30.06
CA CYS A 156 0.57 -3.19 29.37
C CYS A 156 0.22 -1.74 28.97
N CYS A 157 1.20 -0.83 29.09
CA CYS A 157 1.08 0.58 28.66
C CYS A 157 2.18 0.94 27.64
N GLY A 158 1.90 1.91 26.78
CA GLY A 158 2.87 2.47 25.83
C GLY A 158 3.53 1.41 24.93
N ASP A 159 4.85 1.48 24.80
CA ASP A 159 5.67 0.62 23.94
C ASP A 159 5.58 -0.88 24.31
N ASN A 160 5.20 -1.20 25.55
CA ASN A 160 5.06 -2.60 25.99
C ASN A 160 3.74 -3.25 25.55
N THR A 161 2.77 -2.46 25.09
CA THR A 161 1.53 -3.02 24.50
C THR A 161 1.84 -3.85 23.26
N VAL A 162 0.92 -4.72 22.84
CA VAL A 162 1.03 -5.46 21.57
C VAL A 162 1.28 -4.48 20.42
N MET A 163 0.50 -3.41 20.35
CA MET A 163 0.63 -2.42 19.29
C MET A 163 1.89 -1.56 19.43
N GLY A 164 2.27 -1.18 20.65
CA GLY A 164 3.51 -0.46 20.93
C GLY A 164 4.74 -1.24 20.48
N ARG A 165 4.76 -2.57 20.69
CA ARG A 165 5.82 -3.45 20.18
C ARG A 165 5.83 -3.52 18.66
N ILE A 166 4.66 -3.58 18.00
CA ILE A 166 4.57 -3.57 16.53
C ILE A 166 5.07 -2.22 15.97
N ALA A 167 4.67 -1.10 16.56
CA ALA A 167 5.14 0.23 16.19
C ALA A 167 6.65 0.42 16.45
N GLY A 168 7.16 -0.14 17.56
CA GLY A 168 8.58 -0.16 17.90
C GLY A 168 9.39 -1.00 16.91
N LEU A 169 8.89 -2.18 16.52
CA LEU A 169 9.47 -3.00 15.45
C LEU A 169 9.50 -2.23 14.13
N ALA A 170 8.39 -1.60 13.74
CA ALA A 170 8.33 -0.79 12.53
C ALA A 170 9.30 0.42 12.58
N SER A 171 9.49 1.05 13.74
CA SER A 171 10.40 2.19 13.88
C SER A 171 11.87 1.80 13.95
N GLY A 172 12.17 0.61 14.47
CA GLY A 172 13.53 0.10 14.65
C GLY A 172 14.07 -0.71 13.45
N LEU A 173 13.28 -0.90 12.40
CA LEU A 173 13.73 -1.54 11.16
C LEU A 173 14.56 -0.56 10.32
N ASP A 174 15.77 -0.96 9.98
CA ASP A 174 16.61 -0.24 9.03
C ASP A 174 15.95 -0.23 7.64
N THR A 175 15.69 0.98 7.15
CA THR A 175 15.36 1.20 5.74
C THR A 175 16.64 1.01 4.94
N GLY A 176 16.71 -0.07 4.17
CA GLY A 176 17.84 -0.30 3.25
C GLY A 176 17.93 0.79 2.19
N GLU A 177 19.02 0.79 1.43
CA GLU A 177 19.18 1.70 0.29
C GLU A 177 18.18 1.38 -0.83
N THR A 178 17.53 2.42 -1.35
CA THR A 178 16.60 2.32 -2.49
C THR A 178 17.33 1.87 -3.77
N PRO A 179 16.61 1.31 -4.76
CA PRO A 179 17.23 0.92 -6.03
C PRO A 179 17.90 2.11 -6.73
N ILE A 180 17.26 3.28 -6.77
CA ILE A 180 17.86 4.48 -7.39
C ILE A 180 19.09 4.97 -6.62
N ALA A 181 19.09 4.96 -5.28
CA ALA A 181 20.26 5.32 -4.50
C ALA A 181 21.46 4.41 -4.81
N LYS A 182 21.22 3.08 -4.88
CA LYS A 182 22.24 2.10 -5.27
C LYS A 182 22.81 2.38 -6.67
N GLU A 183 21.95 2.75 -7.62
CA GLU A 183 22.38 3.12 -8.98
C GLU A 183 23.19 4.43 -9.00
N ILE A 184 22.79 5.43 -8.21
CA ILE A 184 23.54 6.69 -8.04
C ILE A 184 24.91 6.41 -7.42
N HIS A 185 25.00 5.57 -6.38
CA HIS A 185 26.27 5.17 -5.78
C HIS A 185 27.19 4.43 -6.75
N HIS A 186 26.65 3.48 -7.51
CA HIS A 186 27.40 2.77 -8.55
C HIS A 186 27.97 3.74 -9.59
N PHE A 187 27.13 4.67 -10.04
CA PHE A 187 27.51 5.73 -10.98
C PHE A 187 28.61 6.63 -10.40
N ILE A 188 28.47 7.13 -9.16
CA ILE A 188 29.46 7.98 -8.50
C ILE A 188 30.80 7.26 -8.39
N HIS A 189 30.81 5.96 -8.03
CA HIS A 189 32.04 5.18 -7.96
C HIS A 189 32.72 5.03 -9.33
N LEU A 190 31.94 4.81 -10.39
CA LEU A 190 32.47 4.71 -11.75
C LEU A 190 33.14 6.02 -12.20
N ILE A 191 32.45 7.15 -12.07
CA ILE A 191 32.98 8.46 -12.46
C ILE A 191 34.17 8.86 -11.60
N THR A 192 34.09 8.65 -10.28
CA THR A 192 35.22 8.92 -9.38
C THR A 192 36.43 8.06 -9.75
N GLY A 193 36.22 6.80 -10.11
CA GLY A 193 37.28 5.91 -10.58
C GLY A 193 37.98 6.44 -11.83
N VAL A 194 37.21 6.89 -12.83
CA VAL A 194 37.75 7.50 -14.07
C VAL A 194 38.47 8.81 -13.77
N ALA A 195 37.88 9.68 -12.95
CA ALA A 195 38.44 10.98 -12.57
C ALA A 195 39.80 10.83 -11.87
N VAL A 196 39.90 9.93 -10.90
CA VAL A 196 41.15 9.65 -10.17
C VAL A 196 42.18 8.98 -11.09
N PHE A 197 41.76 8.03 -11.92
CA PHE A 197 42.66 7.37 -12.87
C PHE A 197 43.29 8.37 -13.85
N LEU A 198 42.48 9.22 -14.48
CA LEU A 198 42.97 10.27 -15.38
C LEU A 198 43.81 11.30 -14.64
N GLY A 199 43.34 11.80 -13.49
CA GLY A 199 44.04 12.78 -12.68
C GLY A 199 45.45 12.31 -12.28
N VAL A 200 45.58 11.12 -11.70
CA VAL A 200 46.87 10.56 -11.27
C VAL A 200 47.77 10.25 -12.47
N THR A 201 47.23 9.69 -13.54
CA THR A 201 48.02 9.37 -14.75
C THR A 201 48.63 10.63 -15.34
N PHE A 202 47.83 11.69 -15.51
CA PHE A 202 48.32 12.95 -16.07
C PHE A 202 49.19 13.74 -15.11
N PHE A 203 48.98 13.61 -13.79
CA PHE A 203 49.90 14.14 -12.79
C PHE A 203 51.30 13.53 -12.94
N VAL A 204 51.40 12.19 -13.07
CA VAL A 204 52.68 11.51 -13.30
C VAL A 204 53.31 11.92 -14.64
N ILE A 205 52.51 12.03 -15.70
CA ILE A 205 52.99 12.51 -17.00
C ILE A 205 53.52 13.95 -16.90
N ALA A 206 52.86 14.83 -16.16
CA ALA A 206 53.30 16.20 -15.96
C ALA A 206 54.69 16.25 -15.27
N PHE A 207 54.94 15.39 -14.28
CA PHE A 207 56.27 15.26 -13.68
C PHE A 207 57.32 14.76 -14.68
N ILE A 208 56.98 13.76 -15.51
CA ILE A 208 57.89 13.22 -16.54
C ILE A 208 58.25 14.29 -17.57
N LEU A 209 57.29 15.16 -17.92
CA LEU A 209 57.50 16.27 -18.85
C LEU A 209 58.27 17.46 -18.25
N GLY A 210 58.56 17.43 -16.94
CA GLY A 210 59.38 18.44 -16.25
C GLY A 210 58.59 19.64 -15.72
N TYR A 211 57.26 19.54 -15.57
CA TYR A 211 56.47 20.60 -14.93
C TYR A 211 56.81 20.73 -13.44
N HIS A 212 56.72 21.95 -12.91
CA HIS A 212 56.90 22.18 -11.48
C HIS A 212 55.76 21.50 -10.70
N TRP A 213 56.06 21.01 -9.50
CA TRP A 213 55.09 20.23 -8.71
C TRP A 213 53.79 20.99 -8.41
N LEU A 214 53.86 22.32 -8.28
CA LEU A 214 52.68 23.19 -8.12
C LEU A 214 51.78 23.18 -9.36
N ASP A 215 52.37 23.29 -10.55
CA ASP A 215 51.62 23.24 -11.81
C ASP A 215 50.98 21.87 -12.00
N ALA A 216 51.70 20.80 -11.67
CA ALA A 216 51.17 19.45 -11.68
C ALA A 216 49.95 19.29 -10.74
N VAL A 217 49.98 19.89 -9.55
CA VAL A 217 48.83 19.91 -8.63
C VAL A 217 47.65 20.71 -9.22
N ILE A 218 47.91 21.86 -9.85
CA ILE A 218 46.85 22.66 -10.50
C ILE A 218 46.21 21.87 -11.65
N PHE A 219 46.99 21.15 -12.45
CA PHE A 219 46.46 20.29 -13.51
C PHE A 219 45.65 19.12 -12.97
N LEU A 220 46.11 18.51 -11.87
CA LEU A 220 45.35 17.47 -11.19
C LEU A 220 43.98 18.00 -10.74
N ILE A 221 43.92 19.21 -10.16
CA ILE A 221 42.65 19.84 -9.78
C ILE A 221 41.77 20.05 -11.01
N GLY A 222 42.31 20.66 -12.08
CA GLY A 222 41.56 20.92 -13.31
C GLY A 222 40.97 19.65 -13.92
N ILE A 223 41.73 18.56 -13.97
CA ILE A 223 41.27 17.27 -14.49
C ILE A 223 40.20 16.65 -13.59
N ILE A 224 40.36 16.73 -12.26
CA ILE A 224 39.35 16.21 -11.33
C ILE A 224 38.05 17.01 -11.46
N VAL A 225 38.12 18.34 -11.49
CA VAL A 225 36.94 19.22 -11.65
C VAL A 225 36.23 18.91 -12.97
N ALA A 226 36.97 18.89 -14.09
CA ALA A 226 36.40 18.58 -15.41
C ALA A 226 35.79 17.16 -15.54
N ASN A 227 36.08 16.24 -14.63
CA ASN A 227 35.50 14.90 -14.63
C ASN A 227 34.27 14.75 -13.73
N VAL A 228 34.10 15.63 -12.73
CA VAL A 228 33.01 15.51 -11.75
C VAL A 228 31.85 16.36 -12.23
N PRO A 229 30.72 15.77 -12.67
CA PRO A 229 29.60 16.56 -13.18
C PRO A 229 28.85 17.23 -12.02
N GLU A 230 29.21 18.46 -11.67
CA GLU A 230 28.70 19.11 -10.45
C GLU A 230 27.19 19.37 -10.47
N GLY A 231 26.63 19.62 -11.66
CA GLY A 231 25.20 19.87 -11.84
C GLY A 231 24.33 18.60 -11.81
N LEU A 232 24.93 17.41 -11.88
CA LEU A 232 24.16 16.18 -12.14
C LEU A 232 23.29 15.75 -10.96
N LEU A 233 23.82 15.78 -9.73
CA LEU A 233 23.03 15.41 -8.55
C LEU A 233 21.82 16.33 -8.37
N ALA A 234 22.01 17.64 -8.59
CA ALA A 234 20.92 18.62 -8.55
C ALA A 234 19.89 18.32 -9.66
N THR A 235 20.36 18.00 -10.87
CA THR A 235 19.49 17.65 -12.00
C THR A 235 18.66 16.41 -11.72
N VAL A 236 19.25 15.30 -11.29
CA VAL A 236 18.55 14.05 -10.94
C VAL A 236 17.46 14.34 -9.90
N THR A 237 17.81 15.12 -8.89
CA THR A 237 16.92 15.48 -7.79
C THR A 237 15.73 16.33 -8.27
N VAL A 238 15.97 17.29 -9.16
CA VAL A 238 14.90 18.09 -9.79
C VAL A 238 14.02 17.20 -10.67
N CYS A 239 14.60 16.30 -11.46
CA CYS A 239 13.87 15.35 -12.30
C CYS A 239 12.91 14.50 -11.47
N LEU A 240 13.38 13.91 -10.36
CA LEU A 240 12.55 13.14 -9.43
C LEU A 240 11.44 14.00 -8.80
N THR A 241 11.72 15.26 -8.49
CA THR A 241 10.72 16.20 -7.94
C THR A 241 9.59 16.48 -8.91
N LEU A 242 9.92 16.67 -10.19
CA LEU A 242 8.94 16.93 -11.24
C LEU A 242 8.01 15.72 -11.40
N THR A 243 8.57 14.51 -11.41
CA THR A 243 7.80 13.27 -11.47
C THR A 243 6.94 13.08 -10.22
N ALA A 244 7.48 13.32 -9.02
CA ALA A 244 6.71 13.27 -7.77
C ALA A 244 5.53 14.24 -7.78
N LYS A 245 5.71 15.46 -8.33
CA LYS A 245 4.63 16.43 -8.48
C LYS A 245 3.57 15.97 -9.48
N ARG A 246 3.97 15.29 -10.56
CA ARG A 246 3.05 14.69 -11.53
C ARG A 246 2.25 13.54 -10.91
N MET A 247 2.89 12.66 -10.14
CA MET A 247 2.21 11.61 -9.37
C MET A 247 1.21 12.21 -8.36
N ALA A 248 1.59 13.27 -7.64
CA ALA A 248 0.71 13.93 -6.68
C ALA A 248 -0.55 14.53 -7.34
N SER A 249 -0.44 15.01 -8.58
CA SER A 249 -1.62 15.48 -9.34
C SER A 249 -2.60 14.36 -9.71
N LYS A 250 -2.15 13.11 -9.66
CA LYS A 250 -2.93 11.88 -9.85
C LYS A 250 -3.23 11.18 -8.50
N ASN A 251 -3.36 11.96 -7.42
CA ASN A 251 -3.65 11.51 -6.04
C ASN A 251 -2.62 10.53 -5.43
N CYS A 252 -1.43 10.42 -6.00
CA CYS A 252 -0.37 9.55 -5.50
C CYS A 252 0.72 10.40 -4.83
N LEU A 253 0.65 10.55 -3.50
CA LEU A 253 1.57 11.39 -2.74
C LEU A 253 2.83 10.62 -2.38
N VAL A 254 3.98 11.16 -2.74
CA VAL A 254 5.28 10.56 -2.45
C VAL A 254 5.93 11.26 -1.26
N LYS A 255 6.33 10.49 -0.24
CA LYS A 255 7.10 10.99 0.91
C LYS A 255 8.59 10.98 0.58
N ASN A 256 9.13 9.85 0.15
CA ASN A 256 10.54 9.76 -0.26
C ASN A 256 10.66 9.90 -1.79
N LEU A 257 11.38 10.90 -2.27
CA LEU A 257 11.53 11.14 -3.73
C LEU A 257 12.19 9.99 -4.47
N GLU A 258 13.04 9.21 -3.80
CA GLU A 258 13.63 8.03 -4.39
C GLU A 258 12.60 6.93 -4.67
N ALA A 259 11.51 6.89 -3.88
CA ALA A 259 10.43 5.91 -4.04
C ALA A 259 9.67 6.08 -5.37
N VAL A 260 9.74 7.25 -6.01
CA VAL A 260 9.19 7.50 -7.35
C VAL A 260 9.72 6.46 -8.35
N GLU A 261 11.03 6.19 -8.34
CA GLU A 261 11.65 5.24 -9.27
C GLU A 261 11.47 3.79 -8.79
N THR A 262 11.54 3.55 -7.48
CA THR A 262 11.46 2.20 -6.91
C THR A 262 10.24 1.45 -7.43
N LEU A 263 9.09 2.13 -7.54
CA LEU A 263 7.85 1.52 -8.01
C LEU A 263 7.94 1.04 -9.48
N GLY A 264 8.71 1.73 -10.32
CA GLY A 264 8.96 1.32 -11.71
C GLY A 264 9.88 0.10 -11.81
N SER A 265 10.75 -0.07 -10.82
CA SER A 265 11.68 -1.19 -10.67
C SER A 265 11.10 -2.38 -9.90
N THR A 266 9.90 -2.23 -9.35
CA THR A 266 9.19 -3.28 -8.61
C THR A 266 8.95 -4.51 -9.49
N SER A 267 9.32 -5.66 -8.93
CA SER A 267 9.11 -6.97 -9.56
C SER A 267 8.09 -7.83 -8.81
N THR A 268 7.86 -7.54 -7.52
CA THR A 268 6.87 -8.22 -6.70
C THR A 268 6.07 -7.21 -5.88
N ILE A 269 4.75 -7.34 -5.87
CA ILE A 269 3.84 -6.59 -4.99
C ILE A 269 3.28 -7.56 -3.94
N CYS A 270 3.49 -7.26 -2.67
CA CYS A 270 2.82 -7.93 -1.56
C CYS A 270 1.66 -7.03 -1.09
N SER A 271 0.42 -7.44 -1.33
CA SER A 271 -0.74 -6.63 -0.97
C SER A 271 -1.51 -7.24 0.21
N ASP A 272 -1.89 -6.39 1.16
CA ASP A 272 -2.97 -6.75 2.07
C ASP A 272 -4.31 -6.85 1.32
N LYS A 273 -5.25 -7.59 1.90
CA LYS A 273 -6.58 -7.80 1.34
C LYS A 273 -7.56 -6.73 1.84
N THR A 274 -7.73 -6.61 3.15
CA THR A 274 -8.81 -5.80 3.74
C THR A 274 -8.47 -4.33 3.59
N GLY A 275 -9.38 -3.50 3.07
CA GLY A 275 -9.17 -2.04 2.96
C GLY A 275 -8.14 -1.59 1.92
N THR A 276 -7.30 -2.51 1.44
CA THR A 276 -6.36 -2.31 0.33
C THR A 276 -6.96 -2.81 -0.99
N LEU A 277 -7.14 -4.13 -1.15
CA LEU A 277 -7.78 -4.72 -2.34
C LEU A 277 -9.30 -4.64 -2.26
N THR A 278 -9.85 -4.80 -1.06
CA THR A 278 -11.28 -4.71 -0.78
C THR A 278 -11.66 -3.35 -0.21
N GLN A 279 -12.96 -3.10 -0.14
CA GLN A 279 -13.53 -1.82 0.29
C GLN A 279 -13.53 -1.65 1.82
N ASN A 280 -13.15 -2.69 2.58
CA ASN A 280 -13.33 -2.81 4.02
C ASN A 280 -14.77 -2.52 4.46
N ARG A 281 -15.73 -3.03 3.67
CA ARG A 281 -17.16 -2.79 3.88
C ARG A 281 -17.97 -4.00 3.46
N MET A 282 -18.57 -4.66 4.44
CA MET A 282 -19.52 -5.75 4.20
C MET A 282 -20.67 -5.28 3.31
N THR A 283 -20.89 -5.98 2.21
CA THR A 283 -21.84 -5.65 1.16
C THR A 283 -22.53 -6.94 0.70
N VAL A 284 -23.85 -6.88 0.46
CA VAL A 284 -24.61 -8.04 -0.05
C VAL A 284 -24.12 -8.37 -1.45
N ALA A 285 -23.74 -9.63 -1.67
CA ALA A 285 -23.13 -10.10 -2.92
C ALA A 285 -24.09 -10.97 -3.72
N HIS A 286 -24.70 -11.97 -3.08
CA HIS A 286 -25.71 -12.81 -3.73
C HIS A 286 -26.96 -12.96 -2.87
N MET A 287 -28.05 -13.33 -3.53
CA MET A 287 -29.32 -13.68 -2.92
C MET A 287 -29.84 -14.96 -3.54
N TRP A 288 -30.37 -15.87 -2.72
CA TRP A 288 -31.04 -17.07 -3.21
C TRP A 288 -32.53 -16.98 -2.88
N PHE A 289 -33.36 -16.89 -3.91
CA PHE A 289 -34.82 -16.93 -3.81
C PHE A 289 -35.40 -17.53 -5.09
N ASP A 290 -36.64 -18.02 -5.05
CA ASP A 290 -37.28 -18.69 -6.21
C ASP A 290 -36.42 -19.84 -6.80
N ASN A 291 -35.58 -20.49 -5.98
CA ASN A 291 -34.60 -21.52 -6.37
C ASN A 291 -33.55 -21.04 -7.39
N GLN A 292 -33.17 -19.77 -7.36
CA GLN A 292 -32.13 -19.18 -8.21
C GLN A 292 -31.17 -18.33 -7.38
N ILE A 293 -29.89 -18.38 -7.72
CA ILE A 293 -28.87 -17.46 -7.19
C ILE A 293 -28.88 -16.20 -8.08
N ILE A 294 -29.02 -15.05 -7.43
CA ILE A 294 -29.06 -13.74 -8.05
C ILE A 294 -27.89 -12.92 -7.51
N GLU A 295 -27.07 -12.40 -8.41
CA GLU A 295 -25.94 -11.52 -8.07
C GLU A 295 -26.44 -10.08 -7.84
N ALA A 296 -25.92 -9.44 -6.79
CA ALA A 296 -26.18 -8.05 -6.44
C ALA A 296 -24.98 -7.18 -6.82
N ASP A 297 -25.22 -5.89 -7.05
CA ASP A 297 -24.15 -4.96 -7.38
C ASP A 297 -23.31 -4.58 -6.14
N THR A 298 -22.08 -5.09 -6.09
CA THR A 298 -21.11 -4.84 -5.02
C THR A 298 -20.17 -3.65 -5.28
N THR A 299 -20.31 -2.96 -6.42
CA THR A 299 -19.43 -1.84 -6.79
C THR A 299 -19.76 -0.58 -5.99
N GLU A 300 -18.73 0.24 -5.69
CA GLU A 300 -18.91 1.47 -4.91
C GLU A 300 -19.78 2.52 -5.63
N ASP A 301 -19.75 2.53 -6.96
CA ASP A 301 -20.41 3.49 -7.85
C ASP A 301 -21.72 2.94 -8.45
N GLN A 302 -22.09 1.71 -8.12
CA GLN A 302 -23.29 1.03 -8.60
C GLN A 302 -23.33 0.89 -10.13
N SER A 303 -22.19 0.49 -10.71
CA SER A 303 -21.97 0.29 -12.14
C SER A 303 -22.22 -1.16 -12.60
N GLY A 304 -22.57 -2.06 -11.68
CA GLY A 304 -22.71 -3.49 -11.91
C GLY A 304 -24.06 -3.93 -12.46
N VAL A 305 -24.32 -5.24 -12.37
CA VAL A 305 -25.50 -5.89 -12.94
C VAL A 305 -26.76 -5.55 -12.13
N GLN A 306 -27.82 -5.14 -12.82
CA GLN A 306 -29.14 -4.97 -12.20
C GLN A 306 -29.94 -6.28 -12.24
N TYR A 307 -30.55 -6.62 -11.12
CA TYR A 307 -31.43 -7.79 -10.98
C TYR A 307 -32.91 -7.39 -10.89
N ASP A 308 -33.80 -8.35 -11.17
CA ASP A 308 -35.25 -8.11 -11.14
C ASP A 308 -35.77 -7.87 -9.71
N ARG A 309 -36.20 -6.64 -9.45
CA ARG A 309 -36.78 -6.22 -8.16
C ARG A 309 -38.29 -6.45 -8.08
N THR A 310 -38.91 -6.94 -9.16
CA THR A 310 -40.37 -7.06 -9.26
C THR A 310 -40.89 -8.42 -8.80
N SER A 311 -40.03 -9.45 -8.78
CA SER A 311 -40.35 -10.80 -8.30
C SER A 311 -41.05 -10.77 -6.93
N PRO A 312 -42.14 -11.54 -6.75
CA PRO A 312 -42.76 -11.73 -5.44
C PRO A 312 -41.77 -12.27 -4.41
N GLY A 313 -40.85 -13.17 -4.80
CA GLY A 313 -39.84 -13.75 -3.93
C GLY A 313 -38.89 -12.68 -3.39
N PHE A 314 -38.39 -11.81 -4.28
CA PHE A 314 -37.56 -10.67 -3.87
C PHE A 314 -38.30 -9.73 -2.91
N LYS A 315 -39.57 -9.39 -3.20
CA LYS A 315 -40.34 -8.49 -2.33
C LYS A 315 -40.53 -9.04 -0.92
N ALA A 316 -40.81 -10.35 -0.79
CA ALA A 316 -40.90 -11.01 0.51
C ALA A 316 -39.55 -10.97 1.24
N LEU A 317 -38.47 -11.36 0.54
CA LEU A 317 -37.11 -11.38 1.09
C LEU A 317 -36.66 -9.98 1.53
N ALA A 318 -36.91 -8.97 0.70
CA ALA A 318 -36.60 -7.57 0.98
C ALA A 318 -37.39 -7.02 2.17
N LYS A 319 -38.66 -7.42 2.33
CA LYS A 319 -39.48 -7.05 3.50
C LYS A 319 -38.86 -7.61 4.78
N ILE A 320 -38.43 -8.88 4.79
CA ILE A 320 -37.76 -9.49 5.95
C ILE A 320 -36.43 -8.78 6.27
N ALA A 321 -35.56 -8.59 5.27
CA ALA A 321 -34.26 -7.93 5.46
C ALA A 321 -34.39 -6.46 5.93
N THR A 322 -35.46 -5.78 5.51
CA THR A 322 -35.78 -4.41 5.94
C THR A 322 -36.26 -4.36 7.38
N LEU A 323 -37.18 -5.25 7.78
CA LEU A 323 -37.85 -5.21 9.07
C LEU A 323 -37.05 -5.87 10.20
N CYS A 324 -36.46 -7.03 9.94
CA CYS A 324 -35.68 -7.80 10.90
C CYS A 324 -34.23 -7.28 10.97
N ASN A 325 -34.05 -5.99 11.24
CA ASN A 325 -32.75 -5.32 11.21
C ASN A 325 -32.74 -4.10 12.14
N ARG A 326 -31.69 -3.95 12.96
CA ARG A 326 -31.55 -2.85 13.93
C ARG A 326 -30.63 -1.73 13.46
N ALA A 327 -29.94 -1.90 12.34
CA ALA A 327 -29.07 -0.88 11.79
C ALA A 327 -29.84 0.39 11.37
N GLU A 328 -29.26 1.56 11.63
CA GLU A 328 -29.81 2.86 11.28
C GLU A 328 -28.74 3.78 10.69
N PHE A 329 -29.10 4.60 9.70
CA PHE A 329 -28.20 5.65 9.20
C PHE A 329 -28.04 6.76 10.24
N LYS A 330 -26.81 7.23 10.46
CA LYS A 330 -26.61 8.42 11.32
C LYS A 330 -27.16 9.67 10.63
N GLY A 331 -27.65 10.63 11.42
CA GLY A 331 -28.22 11.89 10.89
C GLY A 331 -27.21 12.78 10.17
N GLY A 332 -27.68 13.65 9.28
CA GLY A 332 -26.86 14.68 8.60
C GLY A 332 -26.11 14.21 7.36
N GLN A 333 -26.57 13.14 6.69
CA GLN A 333 -25.86 12.48 5.58
C GLN A 333 -26.62 12.48 4.25
N ASP A 334 -27.52 13.45 4.01
CA ASP A 334 -28.41 13.44 2.83
C ASP A 334 -27.68 13.56 1.48
N GLY A 335 -26.50 14.19 1.47
CA GLY A 335 -25.66 14.35 0.26
C GLY A 335 -24.61 13.25 0.05
N VAL A 336 -24.51 12.26 0.95
CA VAL A 336 -23.52 11.19 0.86
C VAL A 336 -24.11 9.98 0.14
N PRO A 337 -23.40 9.33 -0.80
CA PRO A 337 -23.87 8.10 -1.44
C PRO A 337 -24.24 7.02 -0.42
N ILE A 338 -25.34 6.28 -0.66
CA ILE A 338 -25.91 5.31 0.32
C ILE A 338 -24.86 4.35 0.87
N LEU A 339 -24.00 3.81 0.00
CA LEU A 339 -22.95 2.87 0.37
C LEU A 339 -21.88 3.50 1.28
N LYS A 340 -21.63 4.81 1.16
CA LYS A 340 -20.66 5.57 1.98
C LYS A 340 -21.28 6.16 3.24
N LYS A 341 -22.60 6.11 3.42
CA LYS A 341 -23.24 6.57 4.65
C LYS A 341 -22.76 5.74 5.84
N GLU A 342 -22.47 6.43 6.94
CA GLU A 342 -22.23 5.83 8.24
C GLU A 342 -23.52 5.25 8.81
N VAL A 343 -23.40 4.03 9.33
CA VAL A 343 -24.51 3.25 9.89
C VAL A 343 -24.16 2.90 11.34
N ALA A 344 -25.13 3.04 12.23
CA ALA A 344 -25.08 2.50 13.57
C ALA A 344 -25.67 1.09 13.55
N GLY A 345 -24.86 0.06 13.79
CA GLY A 345 -25.24 -1.35 13.74
C GLY A 345 -24.04 -2.23 13.41
N ASP A 346 -24.19 -3.56 13.49
CA ASP A 346 -23.14 -4.47 13.06
C ASP A 346 -22.96 -4.47 11.54
N ALA A 347 -21.82 -4.97 11.06
CA ALA A 347 -21.46 -4.94 9.65
C ALA A 347 -22.47 -5.69 8.74
N SER A 348 -23.03 -6.80 9.21
CA SER A 348 -24.00 -7.58 8.44
C SER A 348 -25.35 -6.87 8.35
N GLU A 349 -25.81 -6.29 9.45
CA GLU A 349 -27.02 -5.47 9.45
C GLU A 349 -26.88 -4.19 8.62
N ALA A 350 -25.71 -3.55 8.67
CA ALA A 350 -25.40 -2.38 7.85
C ALA A 350 -25.38 -2.73 6.35
N ALA A 351 -24.82 -3.89 5.97
CA ALA A 351 -24.84 -4.38 4.59
C ALA A 351 -26.27 -4.56 4.07
N LEU A 352 -27.12 -5.23 4.87
CA LEU A 352 -28.53 -5.43 4.54
C LEU A 352 -29.29 -4.10 4.44
N LEU A 353 -29.08 -3.17 5.38
CA LEU A 353 -29.72 -1.85 5.36
C LEU A 353 -29.37 -1.09 4.07
N LYS A 354 -28.09 -1.05 3.72
CA LYS A 354 -27.61 -0.37 2.50
C LYS A 354 -28.16 -1.01 1.23
N CYS A 355 -28.17 -2.35 1.17
CA CYS A 355 -28.73 -3.08 0.04
C CYS A 355 -30.24 -2.78 -0.13
N MET A 356 -31.01 -2.81 0.96
CA MET A 356 -32.45 -2.55 0.91
C MET A 356 -32.75 -1.08 0.61
N GLU A 357 -31.95 -0.13 1.09
CA GLU A 357 -32.09 1.29 0.77
C GLU A 357 -31.80 1.56 -0.71
N LEU A 358 -30.79 0.90 -1.31
CA LEU A 358 -30.51 0.97 -2.74
C LEU A 358 -31.62 0.34 -3.59
N ALA A 359 -32.22 -0.75 -3.11
CA ALA A 359 -33.26 -1.48 -3.82
C ALA A 359 -34.62 -0.76 -3.77
N LEU A 360 -35.00 -0.24 -2.60
CA LEU A 360 -36.34 0.25 -2.28
C LEU A 360 -36.44 1.78 -2.12
N GLY A 361 -35.34 2.45 -1.76
CA GLY A 361 -35.25 3.90 -1.60
C GLY A 361 -35.96 4.51 -0.38
N ASP A 362 -36.57 3.69 0.49
CA ASP A 362 -37.40 4.18 1.60
C ASP A 362 -37.51 3.17 2.76
N VAL A 363 -36.38 2.66 3.25
CA VAL A 363 -36.37 1.68 4.36
C VAL A 363 -37.03 2.23 5.61
N LEU A 364 -36.78 3.50 5.94
CA LEU A 364 -37.31 4.13 7.16
C LEU A 364 -38.84 4.22 7.14
N SER A 365 -39.48 4.59 6.03
CA SER A 365 -40.94 4.66 6.01
C SER A 365 -41.58 3.27 5.92
N ILE A 366 -40.90 2.27 5.32
CA ILE A 366 -41.35 0.88 5.40
C ILE A 366 -41.36 0.40 6.86
N ARG A 367 -40.29 0.65 7.62
CA ARG A 367 -40.23 0.31 9.06
C ARG A 367 -41.27 1.08 9.89
N LYS A 368 -41.55 2.35 9.57
CA LYS A 368 -42.60 3.13 10.25
C LYS A 368 -44.01 2.61 9.97
N ARG A 369 -44.30 2.17 8.74
CA ARG A 369 -45.58 1.57 8.35
C ARG A 369 -45.80 0.20 8.97
N ASN A 370 -44.74 -0.59 9.13
CA ASN A 370 -44.77 -1.91 9.75
C ASN A 370 -44.28 -1.82 11.20
N LYS A 371 -45.13 -1.27 12.08
CA LYS A 371 -44.74 -0.97 13.46
C LYS A 371 -44.29 -2.24 14.20
N LYS A 372 -43.10 -2.20 14.78
CA LYS A 372 -42.52 -3.32 15.54
C LYS A 372 -43.25 -3.48 16.88
N ALA A 373 -43.90 -4.63 17.08
CA ALA A 373 -44.63 -4.98 18.30
C ALA A 373 -43.71 -5.63 19.35
N CYS A 374 -42.83 -6.54 18.95
CA CYS A 374 -41.80 -7.12 19.80
C CYS A 374 -40.57 -7.57 18.99
N GLU A 375 -39.47 -7.82 19.68
CA GLU A 375 -38.21 -8.29 19.09
C GLU A 375 -37.46 -9.19 20.06
N ILE A 376 -36.94 -10.30 19.54
CA ILE A 376 -35.90 -11.10 20.18
C ILE A 376 -34.59 -10.76 19.47
N PRO A 377 -33.67 -10.02 20.11
CA PRO A 377 -32.40 -9.66 19.49
C PRO A 377 -31.54 -10.92 19.24
N PHE A 378 -30.59 -10.82 18.31
CA PHE A 378 -29.67 -11.92 18.04
C PHE A 378 -28.92 -12.33 19.31
N ASN A 379 -28.88 -13.65 19.57
CA ASN A 379 -28.09 -14.24 20.65
C ASN A 379 -27.31 -15.45 20.09
N SER A 380 -26.03 -15.56 20.44
CA SER A 380 -25.13 -16.66 20.03
C SER A 380 -25.65 -18.06 20.38
N THR A 381 -26.49 -18.18 21.40
CA THR A 381 -27.10 -19.46 21.80
C THR A 381 -28.20 -19.88 20.83
N ASN A 382 -29.06 -18.93 20.45
CA ASN A 382 -30.22 -19.19 19.58
C ASN A 382 -29.84 -19.14 18.09
N LYS A 383 -28.83 -18.33 17.74
CA LYS A 383 -28.31 -18.09 16.37
C LYS A 383 -29.33 -17.51 15.38
N TYR A 384 -30.38 -16.86 15.88
CA TYR A 384 -31.36 -16.13 15.08
C TYR A 384 -31.81 -14.86 15.80
N GLN A 385 -32.41 -13.94 15.04
CA GLN A 385 -33.11 -12.74 15.48
C GLN A 385 -34.54 -12.81 14.96
N VAL A 386 -35.50 -12.38 15.79
CA VAL A 386 -36.93 -12.37 15.44
C VAL A 386 -37.51 -11.00 15.73
N SER A 387 -38.41 -10.53 14.87
CA SER A 387 -39.28 -9.41 15.20
C SER A 387 -40.69 -9.63 14.67
N ILE A 388 -41.67 -9.09 15.40
CA ILE A 388 -43.09 -9.15 15.02
C ILE A 388 -43.54 -7.73 14.70
N HIS A 389 -44.22 -7.57 13.58
CA HIS A 389 -44.67 -6.29 13.07
C HIS A 389 -46.17 -6.30 12.81
N GLU A 390 -46.80 -5.16 13.05
CA GLU A 390 -48.14 -4.87 12.54
C GLU A 390 -48.09 -4.78 11.01
N SER A 391 -49.16 -5.23 10.34
CA SER A 391 -49.28 -5.14 8.88
C SER A 391 -49.26 -3.67 8.43
N ASP A 392 -48.66 -3.41 7.27
CA ASP A 392 -48.71 -2.12 6.59
C ASP A 392 -50.07 -1.86 5.90
N ASP A 393 -50.88 -2.90 5.72
CA ASP A 393 -52.26 -2.79 5.22
C ASP A 393 -53.23 -2.64 6.40
N PRO A 394 -53.92 -1.49 6.55
CA PRO A 394 -54.91 -1.27 7.62
C PRO A 394 -56.10 -2.24 7.58
N SER A 395 -56.32 -2.90 6.44
CA SER A 395 -57.39 -3.90 6.27
C SER A 395 -56.97 -5.31 6.68
N ASP A 396 -55.67 -5.56 6.90
CA ASP A 396 -55.16 -6.85 7.36
C ASP A 396 -54.84 -6.79 8.87
N PRO A 397 -55.69 -7.38 9.74
CA PRO A 397 -55.50 -7.35 11.19
C PRO A 397 -54.40 -8.31 11.69
N ARG A 398 -53.74 -9.03 10.79
CA ARG A 398 -52.72 -10.04 11.13
C ARG A 398 -51.37 -9.38 11.41
N HIS A 399 -50.58 -10.07 12.24
CA HIS A 399 -49.19 -9.68 12.51
C HIS A 399 -48.24 -10.49 11.63
N LEU A 400 -47.16 -9.86 11.18
CA LEU A 400 -46.08 -10.50 10.42
C LEU A 400 -44.91 -10.79 11.36
N LEU A 401 -44.59 -12.07 11.55
CA LEU A 401 -43.35 -12.49 12.19
C LEU A 401 -42.26 -12.62 11.12
N VAL A 402 -41.10 -12.02 11.36
CA VAL A 402 -39.92 -12.11 10.51
C VAL A 402 -38.73 -12.62 11.32
N MET A 403 -37.91 -13.48 10.73
CA MET A 403 -36.74 -14.05 11.38
C MET A 403 -35.58 -14.14 10.39
N LYS A 404 -34.37 -13.85 10.90
CA LYS A 404 -33.10 -14.09 10.19
C LYS A 404 -32.08 -14.77 11.09
N GLY A 405 -31.14 -15.51 10.53
CA GLY A 405 -30.13 -16.19 11.33
C GLY A 405 -29.18 -17.07 10.51
N ALA A 406 -28.47 -17.95 11.21
CA ALA A 406 -27.62 -18.95 10.56
C ALA A 406 -28.45 -19.84 9.61
N PRO A 407 -28.04 -20.04 8.35
CA PRO A 407 -28.84 -20.72 7.32
C PRO A 407 -29.43 -22.06 7.79
N GLU A 408 -28.59 -22.91 8.39
CA GLU A 408 -28.97 -24.23 8.88
C GLU A 408 -30.02 -24.16 10.00
N ARG A 409 -29.92 -23.15 10.87
CA ARG A 409 -30.87 -22.94 11.98
C ARG A 409 -32.20 -22.39 11.54
N ILE A 410 -32.20 -21.59 10.49
CA ILE A 410 -33.43 -21.08 9.89
C ILE A 410 -34.15 -22.19 9.14
N LEU A 411 -33.43 -23.02 8.38
CA LEU A 411 -34.01 -24.14 7.65
C LEU A 411 -34.68 -25.16 8.59
N GLU A 412 -34.05 -25.52 9.71
CA GLU A 412 -34.59 -26.43 10.74
C GLU A 412 -35.96 -25.97 11.31
N ARG A 413 -36.23 -24.66 11.28
CA ARG A 413 -37.45 -24.05 11.82
C ARG A 413 -38.55 -23.84 10.77
N CYS A 414 -38.27 -24.10 9.50
CA CYS A 414 -39.19 -23.88 8.41
C CYS A 414 -39.88 -25.19 7.97
N SER A 415 -41.17 -25.12 7.64
CA SER A 415 -41.95 -26.24 7.10
C SER A 415 -42.41 -26.00 5.67
N THR A 416 -42.48 -24.75 5.24
CA THR A 416 -42.84 -24.33 3.87
C THR A 416 -41.78 -23.41 3.28
N ILE A 417 -41.78 -23.24 1.96
CA ILE A 417 -40.90 -22.35 1.20
C ILE A 417 -41.70 -21.51 0.20
N PHE A 418 -41.30 -20.27 0.00
CA PHE A 418 -41.94 -19.34 -0.92
C PHE A 418 -41.24 -19.32 -2.29
N ILE A 419 -41.94 -19.76 -3.35
CA ILE A 419 -41.40 -19.84 -4.72
C ILE A 419 -42.44 -19.36 -5.73
N GLY A 420 -42.06 -18.40 -6.57
CA GLY A 420 -42.89 -17.90 -7.68
C GLY A 420 -44.22 -17.30 -7.19
N GLY A 421 -44.23 -16.69 -6.00
CA GLY A 421 -45.43 -16.14 -5.39
C GLY A 421 -46.35 -17.15 -4.68
N LYS A 422 -45.95 -18.43 -4.59
CA LYS A 422 -46.72 -19.48 -3.93
C LYS A 422 -45.94 -20.14 -2.81
N GLU A 423 -46.66 -20.54 -1.78
CA GLU A 423 -46.11 -21.33 -0.68
C GLU A 423 -46.15 -22.83 -1.05
N LYS A 424 -45.02 -23.49 -0.94
CA LYS A 424 -44.84 -24.93 -1.17
C LYS A 424 -44.33 -25.60 0.11
N VAL A 425 -44.56 -26.90 0.24
CA VAL A 425 -43.99 -27.69 1.35
C VAL A 425 -42.48 -27.80 1.15
N LEU A 426 -41.71 -27.70 2.23
CA LEU A 426 -40.26 -27.89 2.21
C LEU A 426 -39.94 -29.40 2.15
N ASP A 427 -39.90 -29.95 0.94
CA ASP A 427 -39.52 -31.34 0.66
C ASP A 427 -38.00 -31.55 0.62
N GLU A 428 -37.55 -32.81 0.51
CA GLU A 428 -36.13 -33.14 0.47
C GLU A 428 -35.42 -32.59 -0.78
N GLU A 429 -36.12 -32.48 -1.92
CA GLU A 429 -35.57 -31.87 -3.15
C GLU A 429 -35.22 -30.40 -2.91
N MET A 430 -36.09 -29.64 -2.24
CA MET A 430 -35.83 -28.25 -1.89
C MET A 430 -34.72 -28.10 -0.84
N LYS A 431 -34.61 -29.04 0.10
CA LYS A 431 -33.51 -29.04 1.08
C LYS A 431 -32.16 -29.31 0.41
N GLU A 432 -32.10 -30.22 -0.56
CA GLU A 432 -30.89 -30.44 -1.36
C GLU A 432 -30.53 -29.20 -2.18
N ALA A 433 -31.50 -28.56 -2.83
CA ALA A 433 -31.28 -27.32 -3.58
C ALA A 433 -30.77 -26.18 -2.69
N PHE A 434 -31.35 -26.04 -1.48
CA PHE A 434 -30.86 -25.11 -0.47
C PHE A 434 -29.41 -25.42 -0.06
N ASN A 435 -29.09 -26.68 0.23
CA ASN A 435 -27.75 -27.07 0.66
C ASN A 435 -26.71 -26.82 -0.41
N ASN A 436 -27.04 -27.08 -1.68
CA ASN A 436 -26.17 -26.77 -2.81
C ASN A 436 -25.90 -25.26 -2.91
N ALA A 437 -26.95 -24.42 -2.85
CA ALA A 437 -26.79 -22.97 -2.87
C ALA A 437 -25.99 -22.46 -1.66
N TYR A 438 -26.23 -23.01 -0.46
CA TYR A 438 -25.49 -22.64 0.75
C TYR A 438 -23.99 -22.97 0.63
N LEU A 439 -23.66 -24.17 0.12
CA LEU A 439 -22.26 -24.58 -0.08
C LEU A 439 -21.58 -23.78 -1.20
N GLU A 440 -22.31 -23.46 -2.26
CA GLU A 440 -21.80 -22.63 -3.35
C GLU A 440 -21.44 -21.22 -2.86
N LEU A 441 -22.37 -20.54 -2.18
CA LEU A 441 -22.14 -19.21 -1.62
C LEU A 441 -21.05 -19.21 -0.53
N GLY A 442 -21.01 -20.24 0.30
CA GLY A 442 -19.92 -20.42 1.28
C GLY A 442 -18.56 -20.68 0.61
N GLY A 443 -18.56 -21.39 -0.51
CA GLY A 443 -17.37 -21.66 -1.33
C GLY A 443 -16.79 -20.40 -2.01
N LEU A 444 -17.64 -19.41 -2.25
CA LEU A 444 -17.24 -18.06 -2.67
C LEU A 444 -16.67 -17.19 -1.53
N GLY A 445 -16.50 -17.76 -0.32
CA GLY A 445 -15.99 -17.03 0.84
C GLY A 445 -16.97 -16.00 1.41
N GLU A 446 -18.26 -16.15 1.09
CA GLU A 446 -19.30 -15.21 1.52
C GLU A 446 -19.95 -15.68 2.82
N ARG A 447 -20.34 -14.71 3.65
CA ARG A 447 -21.14 -14.97 4.85
C ARG A 447 -22.61 -15.06 4.45
N VAL A 448 -23.22 -16.22 4.65
CA VAL A 448 -24.62 -16.48 4.27
C VAL A 448 -25.56 -16.36 5.48
N LEU A 449 -26.71 -15.73 5.29
CA LEU A 449 -27.81 -15.64 6.26
C LEU A 449 -29.11 -16.19 5.66
N GLY A 450 -29.88 -16.92 6.46
CA GLY A 450 -31.22 -17.38 6.11
C GLY A 450 -32.31 -16.42 6.58
N PHE A 451 -33.37 -16.30 5.78
CA PHE A 451 -34.51 -15.41 6.03
C PHE A 451 -35.83 -16.17 5.88
N CYS A 452 -36.68 -16.04 6.89
CA CYS A 452 -38.02 -16.64 6.91
C CYS A 452 -39.06 -15.70 7.53
N ASP A 453 -40.33 -15.97 7.23
CA ASP A 453 -41.46 -15.23 7.77
C ASP A 453 -42.62 -16.15 8.16
N LEU A 454 -43.59 -15.60 8.89
CA LEU A 454 -44.86 -16.25 9.14
C LEU A 454 -45.95 -15.21 9.38
N GLN A 455 -47.07 -15.33 8.67
CA GLN A 455 -48.25 -14.53 8.95
C GLN A 455 -49.01 -15.16 10.13
N LEU A 456 -49.08 -14.45 11.25
CA LEU A 456 -49.76 -14.95 12.45
C LEU A 456 -51.29 -14.90 12.26
N PRO A 457 -52.02 -15.97 12.61
CA PRO A 457 -53.47 -16.00 12.48
C PRO A 457 -54.14 -15.01 13.44
N SER A 458 -54.97 -14.12 12.90
CA SER A 458 -55.66 -13.07 13.66
C SER A 458 -56.56 -13.60 14.77
N ASP A 459 -57.09 -14.82 14.62
CA ASP A 459 -57.96 -15.47 15.61
C ASP A 459 -57.21 -15.80 16.91
N LYS A 460 -55.90 -16.09 16.81
CA LYS A 460 -55.04 -16.40 17.97
C LYS A 460 -54.27 -15.18 18.46
N TYR A 461 -53.94 -14.25 17.56
CA TYR A 461 -53.11 -13.07 17.81
C TYR A 461 -53.83 -11.79 17.36
N PRO A 462 -54.88 -11.35 18.08
CA PRO A 462 -55.64 -10.16 17.73
C PRO A 462 -54.81 -8.87 17.87
N ILE A 463 -55.28 -7.78 17.27
CA ILE A 463 -54.65 -6.45 17.40
C ILE A 463 -54.56 -6.08 18.89
N GLY A 464 -53.35 -5.70 19.34
CA GLY A 464 -53.07 -5.40 20.75
C GLY A 464 -52.72 -6.60 21.62
N TYR A 465 -52.55 -7.80 21.03
CA TYR A 465 -52.00 -8.97 21.72
C TYR A 465 -50.61 -8.65 22.30
N LYS A 466 -50.39 -9.02 23.56
CA LYS A 466 -49.12 -8.80 24.24
C LYS A 466 -48.18 -9.97 23.98
N PHE A 467 -47.19 -9.75 23.12
CA PHE A 467 -46.12 -10.71 22.88
C PHE A 467 -45.13 -10.71 24.06
N ASN A 468 -44.75 -11.90 24.52
CA ASN A 468 -43.72 -12.09 25.55
C ASN A 468 -42.45 -12.64 24.87
N THR A 469 -41.31 -12.02 25.13
CA THR A 469 -40.02 -12.37 24.53
C THR A 469 -39.19 -13.33 25.40
N ASP A 470 -39.40 -13.33 26.72
CA ASP A 470 -38.63 -14.17 27.66
C ASP A 470 -39.16 -15.62 27.68
N ASP A 471 -40.48 -15.76 27.59
CA ASP A 471 -41.18 -17.02 27.36
C ASP A 471 -42.04 -16.86 26.08
N PRO A 472 -41.51 -17.24 24.90
CA PRO A 472 -42.13 -16.95 23.61
C PRO A 472 -43.54 -17.52 23.51
N ASN A 473 -44.55 -16.64 23.50
CA ASN A 473 -45.97 -16.99 23.35
C ASN A 473 -46.43 -17.03 21.89
N PHE A 474 -45.49 -17.08 20.95
CA PHE A 474 -45.69 -17.11 19.50
C PHE A 474 -44.86 -18.22 18.86
N PRO A 475 -45.28 -18.75 17.68
CA PRO A 475 -44.57 -19.84 17.03
C PRO A 475 -43.16 -19.42 16.61
N LEU A 476 -42.18 -20.28 16.90
CA LEU A 476 -40.79 -20.17 16.44
C LEU A 476 -40.39 -21.31 15.48
N ASP A 477 -41.34 -22.21 15.19
CA ASP A 477 -41.20 -23.37 14.31
C ASP A 477 -42.38 -23.40 13.34
N ASN A 478 -42.25 -24.16 12.24
CA ASN A 478 -43.20 -24.19 11.12
C ASN A 478 -43.35 -22.83 10.42
N LEU A 479 -42.22 -22.13 10.28
CA LEU A 479 -42.14 -20.87 9.54
C LEU A 479 -42.07 -21.14 8.03
N ARG A 480 -42.26 -20.08 7.24
CA ARG A 480 -42.11 -20.10 5.79
C ARG A 480 -40.74 -19.57 5.40
N PHE A 481 -39.90 -20.42 4.81
CA PHE A 481 -38.60 -20.03 4.28
C PHE A 481 -38.77 -19.15 3.04
N VAL A 482 -38.00 -18.06 2.94
CA VAL A 482 -38.11 -17.11 1.83
C VAL A 482 -36.84 -17.06 0.99
N GLY A 483 -35.66 -17.04 1.61
CA GLY A 483 -34.42 -16.97 0.86
C GLY A 483 -33.15 -16.90 1.70
N LEU A 484 -32.01 -16.92 1.00
CA LEU A 484 -30.71 -16.60 1.55
C LEU A 484 -30.27 -15.22 1.05
N MET A 485 -29.48 -14.52 1.86
CA MET A 485 -28.60 -13.45 1.37
C MET A 485 -27.19 -13.73 1.85
N SER A 486 -26.23 -13.62 0.94
CA SER A 486 -24.81 -13.69 1.26
C SER A 486 -24.17 -12.32 1.12
N MET A 487 -23.10 -12.12 1.87
CA MET A 487 -22.38 -10.86 1.92
C MET A 487 -20.89 -11.10 2.07
N ILE A 488 -20.11 -10.23 1.46
CA ILE A 488 -18.65 -10.25 1.50
C ILE A 488 -18.13 -8.83 1.63
N ASP A 489 -16.86 -8.68 1.95
CA ASP A 489 -16.14 -7.43 1.72
C ASP A 489 -15.61 -7.43 0.27
N PRO A 490 -16.28 -6.74 -0.66
CA PRO A 490 -16.00 -6.89 -2.08
C PRO A 490 -14.72 -6.14 -2.49
N PRO A 491 -14.06 -6.55 -3.59
CA PRO A 491 -12.99 -5.79 -4.19
C PRO A 491 -13.40 -4.36 -4.56
N ARG A 492 -12.44 -3.43 -4.57
CA ARG A 492 -12.66 -2.10 -5.18
C ARG A 492 -12.78 -2.25 -6.70
N ALA A 493 -13.61 -1.42 -7.34
CA ALA A 493 -13.94 -1.57 -8.77
C ALA A 493 -12.71 -1.56 -9.70
N ALA A 494 -11.69 -0.76 -9.39
CA ALA A 494 -10.49 -0.65 -10.22
C ALA A 494 -9.42 -1.73 -9.94
N VAL A 495 -9.56 -2.51 -8.85
CA VAL A 495 -8.53 -3.47 -8.41
C VAL A 495 -8.31 -4.61 -9.41
N PRO A 496 -9.34 -5.29 -9.95
CA PRO A 496 -9.13 -6.39 -10.90
C PRO A 496 -8.33 -5.96 -12.15
N ASP A 497 -8.69 -4.82 -12.76
CA ASP A 497 -7.95 -4.27 -13.91
C ASP A 497 -6.52 -3.87 -13.54
N ALA A 498 -6.34 -3.25 -12.38
CA ALA A 498 -5.02 -2.83 -11.90
C ALA A 498 -4.09 -4.02 -11.64
N VAL A 499 -4.58 -5.09 -11.01
CA VAL A 499 -3.82 -6.34 -10.81
C VAL A 499 -3.46 -6.96 -12.16
N ALA A 500 -4.40 -7.02 -13.10
CA ALA A 500 -4.14 -7.53 -14.45
C ALA A 500 -3.06 -6.71 -15.19
N LYS A 501 -3.07 -5.37 -15.06
CA LYS A 501 -2.03 -4.49 -15.62
C LYS A 501 -0.67 -4.69 -14.97
N CYS A 502 -0.60 -4.81 -13.65
CA CYS A 502 0.65 -5.15 -12.96
C CYS A 502 1.22 -6.50 -13.44
N ARG A 503 0.38 -7.53 -13.57
CA ARG A 503 0.79 -8.84 -14.11
C ARG A 503 1.23 -8.76 -15.56
N SER A 504 0.53 -7.98 -16.39
CA SER A 504 0.90 -7.73 -17.79
C SER A 504 2.28 -7.05 -17.91
N ALA A 505 2.61 -6.21 -16.94
CA ALA A 505 3.92 -5.58 -16.79
C ALA A 505 5.00 -6.51 -16.19
N GLY A 506 4.71 -7.79 -16.00
CA GLY A 506 5.62 -8.80 -15.47
C GLY A 506 5.81 -8.77 -13.95
N ILE A 507 4.95 -8.06 -13.21
CA ILE A 507 5.03 -7.96 -11.75
C ILE A 507 4.28 -9.13 -11.12
N LYS A 508 4.96 -9.85 -10.21
CA LYS A 508 4.35 -10.90 -9.40
C LYS A 508 3.50 -10.27 -8.30
N VAL A 509 2.23 -10.65 -8.18
CA VAL A 509 1.34 -10.14 -7.13
C VAL A 509 1.06 -11.25 -6.12
N ILE A 510 1.34 -10.98 -4.85
CA ILE A 510 1.17 -11.90 -3.72
C ILE A 510 0.17 -11.27 -2.74
N MET A 511 -0.84 -12.02 -2.33
CA MET A 511 -1.75 -11.59 -1.26
C MET A 511 -1.16 -12.00 0.09
N VAL A 512 -1.09 -11.06 1.04
CA VAL A 512 -0.62 -11.32 2.41
C VAL A 512 -1.62 -10.75 3.41
N THR A 513 -2.49 -11.61 3.93
CA THR A 513 -3.62 -11.19 4.77
C THR A 513 -3.73 -11.97 6.08
N GLY A 514 -4.33 -11.34 7.09
CA GLY A 514 -4.75 -11.97 8.33
C GLY A 514 -6.09 -12.71 8.22
N ASP A 515 -6.78 -12.61 7.07
CA ASP A 515 -8.10 -13.21 6.85
C ASP A 515 -8.05 -14.74 6.70
N HIS A 516 -9.21 -15.38 6.85
CA HIS A 516 -9.37 -16.81 6.71
C HIS A 516 -9.02 -17.30 5.27
N PRO A 517 -8.39 -18.48 5.11
CA PRO A 517 -7.95 -18.98 3.79
C PRO A 517 -9.03 -19.04 2.72
N ILE A 518 -10.26 -19.41 3.08
CA ILE A 518 -11.39 -19.54 2.16
C ILE A 518 -11.72 -18.17 1.54
N THR A 519 -11.91 -17.15 2.37
CA THR A 519 -12.19 -15.77 1.95
C THR A 519 -11.02 -15.19 1.16
N ALA A 520 -9.79 -15.39 1.63
CA ALA A 520 -8.59 -14.92 0.95
C ALA A 520 -8.45 -15.53 -0.45
N LYS A 521 -8.66 -16.84 -0.58
CA LYS A 521 -8.63 -17.56 -1.87
C LYS A 521 -9.73 -17.08 -2.82
N ALA A 522 -10.94 -16.86 -2.32
CA ALA A 522 -12.05 -16.36 -3.13
C ALA A 522 -11.77 -14.95 -3.67
N ILE A 523 -11.38 -14.01 -2.79
CA ILE A 523 -11.00 -12.66 -3.21
C ILE A 523 -9.81 -12.67 -4.16
N ALA A 524 -8.80 -13.51 -3.92
CA ALA A 524 -7.64 -13.65 -4.80
C ALA A 524 -8.02 -14.10 -6.22
N LYS A 525 -9.02 -14.98 -6.37
CA LYS A 525 -9.60 -15.32 -7.67
C LYS A 525 -10.34 -14.13 -8.28
N SER A 526 -11.20 -13.45 -7.53
CA SER A 526 -11.99 -12.32 -8.02
C SER A 526 -11.14 -11.13 -8.52
N VAL A 527 -9.98 -10.88 -7.90
CA VAL A 527 -9.08 -9.79 -8.32
C VAL A 527 -8.02 -10.22 -9.34
N GLY A 528 -7.95 -11.50 -9.70
CA GLY A 528 -6.99 -12.01 -10.68
C GLY A 528 -5.56 -12.25 -10.15
N ILE A 529 -5.38 -12.38 -8.83
CA ILE A 529 -4.12 -12.88 -8.24
C ILE A 529 -3.98 -14.37 -8.52
N ILE A 530 -5.06 -15.13 -8.34
CA ILE A 530 -5.18 -16.51 -8.81
C ILE A 530 -5.97 -16.47 -10.13
N SER A 531 -5.37 -16.94 -11.21
CA SER A 531 -6.04 -16.98 -12.51
C SER A 531 -7.08 -18.10 -12.58
N GLU A 532 -8.14 -17.88 -13.37
CA GLU A 532 -9.11 -18.93 -13.67
C GLU A 532 -8.42 -20.16 -14.29
N GLY A 533 -8.77 -21.33 -13.79
CA GLY A 533 -8.20 -22.61 -14.23
C GLY A 533 -6.89 -23.02 -13.55
N ASN A 534 -6.22 -22.14 -12.79
CA ASN A 534 -5.10 -22.56 -11.95
C ASN A 534 -5.61 -23.18 -10.63
N GLU A 535 -5.02 -24.31 -10.27
CA GLU A 535 -5.41 -25.12 -9.11
C GLU A 535 -4.34 -25.04 -8.01
N THR A 536 -4.78 -25.11 -6.76
CA THR A 536 -3.90 -25.37 -5.61
C THR A 536 -3.68 -26.87 -5.41
N VAL A 537 -2.73 -27.25 -4.56
CA VAL A 537 -2.48 -28.67 -4.24
C VAL A 537 -3.74 -29.33 -3.67
N GLU A 538 -4.51 -28.60 -2.86
CA GLU A 538 -5.79 -29.05 -2.30
C GLU A 538 -6.88 -29.19 -3.36
N ASP A 539 -6.92 -28.30 -4.36
CA ASP A 539 -7.88 -28.38 -5.46
C ASP A 539 -7.62 -29.62 -6.33
N ILE A 540 -6.34 -29.90 -6.63
CA ILE A 540 -5.94 -31.09 -7.40
C ILE A 540 -6.30 -32.36 -6.61
N ALA A 541 -6.01 -32.38 -5.31
CA ALA A 541 -6.34 -33.49 -4.42
C ALA A 541 -7.85 -33.76 -4.39
N ALA A 542 -8.66 -32.70 -4.22
CA ALA A 542 -10.12 -32.80 -4.21
C ALA A 542 -10.69 -33.27 -5.55
N ARG A 543 -10.17 -32.75 -6.67
CA ARG A 543 -10.61 -33.12 -8.02
C ARG A 543 -10.28 -34.57 -8.36
N LEU A 544 -9.10 -35.05 -7.96
CA LEU A 544 -8.65 -36.42 -8.19
C LEU A 544 -9.14 -37.40 -7.11
N ASN A 545 -9.75 -36.90 -6.04
CA ASN A 545 -10.18 -37.65 -4.87
C ASN A 545 -9.04 -38.48 -4.24
N ILE A 546 -7.85 -37.89 -4.14
CA ILE A 546 -6.64 -38.47 -3.53
C ILE A 546 -6.18 -37.65 -2.33
N PRO A 547 -5.40 -38.22 -1.39
CA PRO A 547 -4.79 -37.45 -0.30
C PRO A 547 -3.84 -36.35 -0.82
N VAL A 548 -3.82 -35.18 -0.17
CA VAL A 548 -2.97 -34.02 -0.53
C VAL A 548 -1.48 -34.40 -0.64
N SER A 549 -1.02 -35.32 0.22
CA SER A 549 0.35 -35.84 0.22
C SER A 549 0.77 -36.59 -1.04
N GLU A 550 -0.18 -37.05 -1.85
CA GLU A 550 0.11 -37.77 -3.11
C GLU A 550 0.20 -36.83 -4.31
N VAL A 551 -0.23 -35.56 -4.15
CA VAL A 551 -0.15 -34.55 -5.21
C VAL A 551 1.26 -34.01 -5.30
N ASN A 552 1.81 -33.95 -6.52
CA ASN A 552 3.08 -33.29 -6.76
C ASN A 552 2.91 -31.76 -6.64
N PRO A 553 3.57 -31.08 -5.68
CA PRO A 553 3.41 -29.63 -5.50
C PRO A 553 3.81 -28.81 -6.72
N ARG A 554 4.65 -29.36 -7.61
CA ARG A 554 5.10 -28.67 -8.84
C ARG A 554 4.03 -28.61 -9.92
N GLU A 555 2.96 -29.40 -9.82
CA GLU A 555 1.82 -29.33 -10.75
C GLU A 555 0.90 -28.15 -10.42
N ALA A 556 0.85 -27.73 -9.15
CA ALA A 556 0.07 -26.59 -8.70
C ALA A 556 0.81 -25.26 -8.94
N LYS A 557 0.28 -24.42 -9.83
CA LYS A 557 0.81 -23.07 -10.05
C LYS A 557 0.44 -22.09 -8.93
N ALA A 558 -0.69 -22.35 -8.27
CA ALA A 558 -1.20 -21.54 -7.18
C ALA A 558 -0.96 -22.23 -5.82
N ALA A 559 -0.69 -21.44 -4.78
CA ALA A 559 -0.54 -21.93 -3.42
C ALA A 559 -1.27 -21.03 -2.41
N VAL A 560 -1.96 -21.63 -1.46
CA VAL A 560 -2.60 -20.93 -0.33
C VAL A 560 -1.96 -21.45 0.94
N ILE A 561 -1.14 -20.63 1.58
CA ILE A 561 -0.36 -21.01 2.77
C ILE A 561 -0.99 -20.39 4.01
N HIS A 562 -1.25 -21.22 5.02
CA HIS A 562 -1.81 -20.76 6.28
C HIS A 562 -0.71 -20.25 7.23
N GLY A 563 -1.02 -19.24 8.05
CA GLY A 563 -0.06 -18.66 9.00
C GLY A 563 0.51 -19.66 10.01
N THR A 564 -0.22 -20.71 10.39
CA THR A 564 0.33 -21.76 11.28
C THR A 564 1.39 -22.60 10.58
N GLU A 565 1.15 -22.96 9.31
CA GLU A 565 2.11 -23.69 8.49
C GLU A 565 3.36 -22.84 8.27
N LEU A 566 3.19 -21.56 7.91
CA LEU A 566 4.28 -20.62 7.72
C LEU A 566 5.20 -20.47 8.95
N ARG A 567 4.67 -20.69 10.16
CA ARG A 567 5.45 -20.65 11.41
C ARG A 567 6.41 -21.84 11.55
N GLU A 568 6.07 -22.98 10.96
CA GLU A 568 6.86 -24.21 11.01
C GLU A 568 7.89 -24.29 9.87
N LEU A 569 7.70 -23.49 8.82
CA LEU A 569 8.62 -23.41 7.69
C LEU A 569 9.93 -22.72 8.06
N ASN A 570 11.04 -23.26 7.54
CA ASN A 570 12.32 -22.58 7.54
C ASN A 570 12.45 -21.62 6.33
N SER A 571 13.49 -20.79 6.32
CA SER A 571 13.70 -19.80 5.25
C SER A 571 13.88 -20.42 3.86
N ASP A 572 14.56 -21.56 3.76
CA ASP A 572 14.80 -22.25 2.48
C ASP A 572 13.49 -22.80 1.89
N GLN A 573 12.61 -23.36 2.73
CA GLN A 573 11.29 -23.85 2.32
C GLN A 573 10.39 -22.71 1.85
N LEU A 574 10.41 -21.57 2.56
CA LEU A 574 9.69 -20.38 2.10
C LEU A 574 10.21 -19.90 0.75
N ASP A 575 11.53 -19.87 0.56
CA ASP A 575 12.17 -19.46 -0.69
C ASP A 575 11.81 -20.42 -1.84
N GLU A 576 11.67 -21.72 -1.58
CA GLU A 576 11.12 -22.67 -2.56
C GLU A 576 9.67 -22.34 -2.94
N ILE A 577 8.79 -22.12 -1.97
CA ILE A 577 7.38 -21.77 -2.25
C ILE A 577 7.32 -20.51 -3.13
N LEU A 578 8.08 -19.48 -2.77
CA LEU A 578 8.17 -18.22 -3.50
C LEU A 578 8.74 -18.39 -4.92
N LYS A 579 9.64 -19.35 -5.13
CA LYS A 579 10.26 -19.59 -6.45
C LYS A 579 9.40 -20.39 -7.40
N TYR A 580 8.69 -21.40 -6.91
CA TYR A 580 8.02 -22.38 -7.76
C TYR A 580 6.53 -22.12 -7.97
N HIS A 581 5.87 -21.39 -7.07
CA HIS A 581 4.48 -20.97 -7.26
C HIS A 581 4.43 -19.54 -7.79
N THR A 582 3.72 -19.33 -8.90
CA THR A 582 3.58 -17.99 -9.50
C THR A 582 2.48 -17.17 -8.83
N GLU A 583 1.46 -17.84 -8.30
CA GLU A 583 0.27 -17.22 -7.70
C GLU A 583 0.19 -17.65 -6.24
N ILE A 584 0.38 -16.72 -5.31
CA ILE A 584 0.57 -17.06 -3.89
C ILE A 584 -0.37 -16.22 -3.03
N VAL A 585 -1.06 -16.89 -2.11
CA VAL A 585 -1.88 -16.27 -1.07
C VAL A 585 -1.40 -16.77 0.28
N PHE A 586 -0.92 -15.85 1.12
CA PHE A 586 -0.66 -16.12 2.53
C PHE A 586 -1.86 -15.62 3.35
N ALA A 587 -2.52 -16.54 4.05
CA ALA A 587 -3.72 -16.28 4.83
C ALA A 587 -3.47 -16.50 6.32
N ARG A 588 -4.28 -15.87 7.17
CA ARG A 588 -4.14 -15.89 8.64
C ARG A 588 -2.74 -15.53 9.14
N THR A 589 -2.09 -14.57 8.49
CA THR A 589 -0.72 -14.14 8.81
C THR A 589 -0.65 -13.12 9.93
N SER A 590 0.38 -13.22 10.77
CA SER A 590 0.71 -12.18 11.77
C SER A 590 1.52 -11.03 11.15
N PRO A 591 1.57 -9.84 11.79
CA PRO A 591 2.41 -8.72 11.33
C PRO A 591 3.89 -9.11 11.10
N GLN A 592 4.45 -9.95 11.99
CA GLN A 592 5.82 -10.45 11.86
C GLN A 592 5.97 -11.40 10.67
N GLN A 593 4.95 -12.21 10.37
CA GLN A 593 4.96 -13.09 9.21
C GLN A 593 4.90 -12.30 7.90
N LYS A 594 4.15 -11.20 7.86
CA LYS A 594 4.16 -10.29 6.70
C LYS A 594 5.57 -9.78 6.41
N LEU A 595 6.30 -9.38 7.45
CA LEU A 595 7.71 -8.98 7.35
C LEU A 595 8.59 -10.12 6.80
N ILE A 596 8.48 -11.34 7.34
CA ILE A 596 9.26 -12.51 6.90
C ILE A 596 9.01 -12.83 5.42
N ILE A 597 7.76 -12.71 4.95
CA ILE A 597 7.40 -12.91 3.54
C ILE A 597 8.09 -11.88 2.65
N VAL A 598 8.06 -10.60 3.03
CA VAL A 598 8.75 -9.52 2.31
C VAL A 598 10.25 -9.77 2.25
N GLU A 599 10.87 -10.15 3.36
CA GLU A 599 12.29 -10.49 3.41
C GLU A 599 12.62 -11.71 2.54
N GLY A 600 11.75 -12.72 2.46
CA GLY A 600 11.90 -13.85 1.55
C GLY A 600 11.92 -13.44 0.09
N CYS A 601 10.99 -12.58 -0.32
CA CYS A 601 11.00 -12.02 -1.67
C CYS A 601 12.27 -11.20 -1.96
N GLN A 602 12.72 -10.38 -1.00
CA GLN A 602 13.96 -9.59 -1.13
C GLN A 602 15.22 -10.47 -1.19
N ARG A 603 15.28 -11.57 -0.42
CA ARG A 603 16.40 -12.54 -0.46
C ARG A 603 16.57 -13.18 -1.84
N LEU A 604 15.46 -13.40 -2.55
CA LEU A 604 15.47 -13.89 -3.94
C LEU A 604 15.94 -12.82 -4.95
N GLY A 605 16.28 -11.61 -4.50
CA GLY A 605 16.76 -10.51 -5.33
C GLY A 605 15.65 -9.71 -6.01
N ALA A 606 14.39 -9.90 -5.60
CA ALA A 606 13.26 -9.12 -6.09
C ALA A 606 13.20 -7.75 -5.42
N ILE A 607 12.83 -6.72 -6.18
CA ILE A 607 12.39 -5.43 -5.62
C ILE A 607 10.93 -5.57 -5.22
N VAL A 608 10.63 -5.36 -3.95
CA VAL A 608 9.33 -5.64 -3.33
C VAL A 608 8.62 -4.35 -2.93
N ALA A 609 7.43 -4.16 -3.49
CA ALA A 609 6.48 -3.16 -3.00
C ALA A 609 5.48 -3.81 -2.05
N VAL A 610 5.14 -3.13 -0.96
CA VAL A 610 4.06 -3.55 -0.05
C VAL A 610 2.94 -2.54 -0.09
N THR A 611 1.70 -3.01 -0.22
CA THR A 611 0.50 -2.17 -0.15
C THR A 611 -0.36 -2.60 1.04
N GLY A 612 -0.72 -1.65 1.91
CA GLY A 612 -1.47 -1.95 3.13
C GLY A 612 -2.18 -0.73 3.71
N ASP A 613 -3.10 -0.96 4.62
CA ASP A 613 -3.90 0.09 5.29
C ASP A 613 -3.81 -0.04 6.82
N GLY A 614 -3.71 -1.25 7.34
CA GLY A 614 -3.70 -1.53 8.77
C GLY A 614 -2.33 -1.38 9.43
N VAL A 615 -2.32 -1.38 10.77
CA VAL A 615 -1.07 -1.26 11.54
C VAL A 615 -0.28 -2.58 11.54
N ASN A 616 -0.97 -3.69 11.33
CA ASN A 616 -0.39 -5.00 11.04
C ASN A 616 0.53 -4.98 9.80
N ASP A 617 0.34 -4.03 8.87
CA ASP A 617 1.18 -3.89 7.68
C ASP A 617 2.42 -3.04 7.92
N SER A 618 2.47 -2.27 9.02
CA SER A 618 3.55 -1.29 9.24
C SER A 618 4.97 -1.88 9.23
N PRO A 619 5.25 -3.06 9.82
CA PRO A 619 6.58 -3.67 9.71
C PRO A 619 6.94 -4.05 8.27
N ALA A 620 5.98 -4.62 7.53
CA ALA A 620 6.17 -5.02 6.13
C ALA A 620 6.35 -3.79 5.21
N LEU A 621 5.52 -2.75 5.41
CA LEU A 621 5.60 -1.47 4.70
C LEU A 621 6.98 -0.81 4.89
N LYS A 622 7.52 -0.85 6.10
CA LYS A 622 8.82 -0.24 6.39
C LYS A 622 9.99 -1.02 5.79
N LYS A 623 9.91 -2.35 5.79
CA LYS A 623 10.98 -3.22 5.28
C LYS A 623 11.01 -3.31 3.76
N ALA A 624 9.86 -3.15 3.11
CA ALA A 624 9.73 -3.14 1.66
C ALA A 624 10.68 -2.11 1.03
N ASP A 625 11.07 -2.35 -0.23
CA ASP A 625 11.84 -1.35 -0.98
C ASP A 625 10.98 -0.08 -1.22
N ILE A 626 9.67 -0.27 -1.31
CA ILE A 626 8.67 0.80 -1.27
C ILE A 626 7.41 0.36 -0.52
N GLY A 627 7.06 1.08 0.55
CA GLY A 627 5.78 0.95 1.23
C GLY A 627 4.72 1.89 0.66
N VAL A 628 3.51 1.39 0.41
CA VAL A 628 2.37 2.15 -0.14
C VAL A 628 1.18 2.03 0.82
N ALA A 629 0.73 3.16 1.36
CA ALA A 629 -0.41 3.22 2.28
C ALA A 629 -1.66 3.82 1.64
N MET A 630 -2.82 3.35 2.09
CA MET A 630 -4.13 3.94 1.76
C MET A 630 -4.31 5.28 2.50
N GLY A 631 -4.80 6.31 1.81
CA GLY A 631 -4.91 7.68 2.32
C GLY A 631 -6.13 7.92 3.20
N ILE A 632 -7.23 7.23 2.93
CA ILE A 632 -8.51 7.37 3.65
C ILE A 632 -8.67 6.19 4.63
N ALA A 633 -8.69 4.96 4.12
CA ALA A 633 -8.83 3.74 4.93
C ALA A 633 -7.61 3.45 5.81
N GLY A 634 -6.42 3.94 5.42
CA GLY A 634 -5.19 3.64 6.13
C GLY A 634 -5.11 4.26 7.52
N SER A 635 -4.62 3.47 8.47
CA SER A 635 -4.24 3.92 9.80
C SER A 635 -3.10 4.95 9.77
N ASP A 636 -2.98 5.75 10.82
CA ASP A 636 -1.89 6.73 10.90
C ASP A 636 -0.51 6.05 10.94
N VAL A 637 -0.41 4.86 11.53
CA VAL A 637 0.85 4.11 11.63
C VAL A 637 1.26 3.56 10.27
N SER A 638 0.34 3.04 9.46
CA SER A 638 0.65 2.56 8.10
C SER A 638 1.08 3.71 7.19
N LYS A 639 0.37 4.85 7.23
CA LYS A 639 0.74 6.09 6.51
C LYS A 639 2.11 6.62 6.94
N GLN A 640 2.47 6.47 8.21
CA GLN A 640 3.78 6.85 8.73
C GLN A 640 4.89 5.90 8.26
N ALA A 641 4.63 4.59 8.26
CA ALA A 641 5.59 3.57 7.85
C ALA A 641 5.87 3.57 6.34
N ALA A 642 4.86 3.89 5.51
CA ALA A 642 4.96 3.88 4.06
C ALA A 642 5.80 5.03 3.48
N ASP A 643 6.34 4.84 2.28
CA ASP A 643 7.06 5.84 1.49
C ASP A 643 6.15 6.62 0.54
N MET A 644 4.97 6.06 0.26
CA MET A 644 3.97 6.60 -0.66
C MET A 644 2.55 6.45 -0.08
N ILE A 645 1.68 7.41 -0.36
CA ILE A 645 0.29 7.44 0.13
C ILE A 645 -0.66 7.65 -1.06
N LEU A 646 -1.66 6.78 -1.19
CA LEU A 646 -2.72 6.91 -2.19
C LEU A 646 -3.89 7.71 -1.61
N LEU A 647 -3.98 9.00 -1.94
CA LEU A 647 -4.93 9.93 -1.32
C LEU A 647 -6.40 9.61 -1.61
N ASP A 648 -6.66 8.87 -2.67
CA ASP A 648 -8.00 8.49 -3.15
C ASP A 648 -8.36 7.02 -2.89
N ASP A 649 -7.51 6.27 -2.18
CA ASP A 649 -7.65 4.84 -1.95
C ASP A 649 -7.81 4.01 -3.24
N ASN A 650 -7.31 4.51 -4.37
CA ASN A 650 -7.43 3.83 -5.64
C ASN A 650 -6.18 3.01 -5.95
N PHE A 651 -6.33 1.67 -5.93
CA PHE A 651 -5.24 0.76 -6.27
C PHE A 651 -4.69 0.97 -7.70
N ALA A 652 -5.49 1.50 -8.64
CA ALA A 652 -5.02 1.81 -10.00
C ALA A 652 -3.91 2.88 -10.03
N SER A 653 -3.78 3.68 -8.97
CA SER A 653 -2.68 4.64 -8.81
C SER A 653 -1.32 3.94 -8.71
N ILE A 654 -1.27 2.67 -8.29
CA ILE A 654 -0.04 1.86 -8.32
C ILE A 654 0.42 1.62 -9.76
N VAL A 655 -0.50 1.30 -10.67
CA VAL A 655 -0.18 1.09 -12.09
C VAL A 655 0.42 2.37 -12.69
N THR A 656 -0.20 3.51 -12.38
CA THR A 656 0.30 4.83 -12.77
C THR A 656 1.70 5.08 -12.19
N GLY A 657 1.92 4.71 -10.94
CA GLY A 657 3.21 4.85 -10.28
C GLY A 657 4.31 3.97 -10.89
N VAL A 658 3.98 2.73 -11.27
CA VAL A 658 4.90 1.83 -12.00
C VAL A 658 5.27 2.44 -13.35
N GLU A 659 4.28 2.98 -14.08
CA GLU A 659 4.49 3.62 -15.39
C GLU A 659 5.42 4.84 -15.28
N GLU A 660 5.10 5.78 -14.39
CA GLU A 660 5.91 6.99 -14.18
C GLU A 660 7.31 6.65 -13.62
N GLY A 661 7.42 5.62 -12.76
CA GLY A 661 8.69 5.12 -12.25
C GLY A 661 9.59 4.53 -13.35
N ARG A 662 9.00 3.77 -14.29
CA ARG A 662 9.70 3.24 -15.47
C ARG A 662 10.13 4.34 -16.42
N LEU A 663 9.27 5.34 -16.61
CA LEU A 663 9.53 6.49 -17.47
C LEU A 663 10.69 7.34 -16.93
N ILE A 664 10.66 7.68 -15.63
CA ILE A 664 11.72 8.50 -15.04
C ILE A 664 13.07 7.80 -15.07
N PHE A 665 13.12 6.48 -14.92
CA PHE A 665 14.36 5.73 -15.04
C PHE A 665 15.01 5.89 -16.43
N ASP A 666 14.23 5.74 -17.50
CA ASP A 666 14.72 5.93 -18.87
C ASP A 666 15.10 7.39 -19.15
N ASN A 667 14.30 8.34 -18.67
CA ASN A 667 14.58 9.77 -18.83
C ASN A 667 15.82 10.21 -18.04
N LEU A 668 16.08 9.62 -16.87
CA LEU A 668 17.32 9.84 -16.12
C LEU A 668 18.53 9.33 -16.89
N LYS A 669 18.44 8.20 -17.62
CA LYS A 669 19.54 7.77 -18.51
C LYS A 669 19.84 8.78 -19.59
N LYS A 670 18.80 9.36 -20.21
CA LYS A 670 18.95 10.43 -21.22
C LYS A 670 19.62 11.67 -20.63
N SER A 671 19.12 12.12 -19.49
CA SER A 671 19.64 13.29 -18.76
C SER A 671 21.11 13.10 -18.35
N ILE A 672 21.44 11.94 -17.76
CA ILE A 672 22.81 11.59 -17.38
C ILE A 672 23.71 11.48 -18.62
N ALA A 673 23.26 10.82 -19.69
CA ALA A 673 24.05 10.71 -20.92
C ALA A 673 24.33 12.08 -21.55
N TYR A 674 23.36 12.99 -21.53
CA TYR A 674 23.52 14.36 -22.01
C TYR A 674 24.62 15.08 -21.22
N THR A 675 24.51 15.14 -19.89
CA THR A 675 25.50 15.81 -19.03
C THR A 675 26.88 15.17 -19.11
N LEU A 676 26.96 13.83 -19.16
CA LEU A 676 28.25 13.14 -19.27
C LEU A 676 28.95 13.39 -20.61
N THR A 677 28.22 13.70 -21.67
CA THR A 677 28.82 13.88 -22.99
C THR A 677 29.70 15.14 -23.05
N SER A 678 29.33 16.21 -22.33
CA SER A 678 30.09 17.47 -22.26
C SER A 678 31.40 17.36 -21.46
N ASN A 679 31.58 16.36 -20.60
CA ASN A 679 32.84 16.19 -19.87
C ASN A 679 34.06 16.00 -20.80
N ILE A 680 33.92 15.31 -21.94
CA ILE A 680 35.06 15.06 -22.85
C ILE A 680 35.61 16.34 -23.51
N PRO A 681 34.78 17.21 -24.13
CA PRO A 681 35.26 18.51 -24.62
C PRO A 681 35.77 19.44 -23.51
N GLU A 682 35.50 19.16 -22.25
CA GLU A 682 36.00 19.93 -21.10
C GLU A 682 37.34 19.40 -20.57
N ILE A 683 37.50 18.07 -20.53
CA ILE A 683 38.73 17.40 -20.08
C ILE A 683 39.83 17.53 -21.16
N SER A 684 39.49 17.27 -22.42
CA SER A 684 40.48 17.19 -23.50
C SER A 684 41.32 18.47 -23.71
N PRO A 685 40.81 19.70 -23.51
CA PRO A 685 41.62 20.92 -23.43
C PRO A 685 42.77 20.86 -22.44
N PHE A 686 42.55 20.35 -21.23
CA PHE A 686 43.61 20.20 -20.23
C PHE A 686 44.62 19.14 -20.65
N LEU A 687 44.18 18.04 -21.26
CA LEU A 687 45.10 17.01 -21.75
C LEU A 687 45.97 17.54 -22.89
N ALA A 688 45.39 18.27 -23.86
CA ALA A 688 46.13 18.88 -24.95
C ALA A 688 47.08 19.98 -24.46
N PHE A 689 46.67 20.75 -23.45
CA PHE A 689 47.51 21.74 -22.79
C PHE A 689 48.78 21.10 -22.19
N ILE A 690 48.65 19.95 -21.51
CA ILE A 690 49.79 19.25 -20.90
C ILE A 690 50.66 18.53 -21.95
N LEU A 691 50.05 17.87 -22.93
CA LEU A 691 50.76 17.01 -23.89
C LEU A 691 51.38 17.78 -25.05
N CYS A 692 50.67 18.78 -25.59
CA CYS A 692 51.08 19.55 -26.77
C CYS A 692 51.67 20.92 -26.42
N ASP A 693 51.60 21.31 -25.14
CA ASP A 693 52.10 22.58 -24.60
C ASP A 693 51.60 23.81 -25.38
N ILE A 694 50.32 23.75 -25.78
CA ILE A 694 49.55 24.82 -26.41
C ILE A 694 48.94 25.74 -25.34
N PRO A 695 48.52 26.98 -25.65
CA PRO A 695 47.73 27.79 -24.74
C PRO A 695 46.43 27.10 -24.32
N LEU A 696 46.02 27.24 -23.06
CA LEU A 696 44.87 26.54 -22.48
C LEU A 696 43.59 26.83 -23.29
N PRO A 697 43.00 25.83 -23.97
CA PRO A 697 41.84 26.06 -24.84
C PRO A 697 40.55 26.39 -24.07
N LEU A 698 40.38 25.82 -22.86
CA LEU A 698 39.20 26.00 -22.03
C LEU A 698 39.61 26.11 -20.55
N GLY A 699 39.11 27.12 -19.85
CA GLY A 699 39.44 27.37 -18.44
C GLY A 699 38.46 26.69 -17.48
N THR A 700 38.85 26.57 -16.21
CA THR A 700 38.00 25.95 -15.18
C THR A 700 36.70 26.73 -14.93
N VAL A 701 36.74 28.07 -14.98
CA VAL A 701 35.54 28.90 -14.81
C VAL A 701 34.53 28.68 -15.94
N THR A 702 35.01 28.49 -17.17
CA THR A 702 34.13 28.22 -18.32
C THR A 702 33.46 26.84 -18.24
N ILE A 703 34.14 25.84 -17.67
CA ILE A 703 33.54 24.52 -17.40
C ILE A 703 32.36 24.69 -16.43
N LEU A 704 32.56 25.39 -15.32
CA LEU A 704 31.49 25.66 -14.35
C LEU A 704 30.29 26.42 -14.97
N CYS A 705 30.53 27.30 -15.95
CA CYS A 705 29.44 27.96 -16.68
C CYS A 705 28.61 27.00 -17.53
N ILE A 706 29.20 25.90 -18.00
CA ILE A 706 28.49 24.86 -18.74
C ILE A 706 27.69 23.99 -17.76
N ASP A 707 28.38 23.33 -16.82
CA ASP A 707 27.80 22.33 -15.92
C ASP A 707 26.72 22.89 -14.98
N LEU A 708 26.94 24.09 -14.45
CA LEU A 708 26.02 24.73 -13.49
C LEU A 708 25.17 25.83 -14.13
N GLY A 709 25.36 26.09 -15.43
CA GLY A 709 24.67 27.15 -16.15
C GLY A 709 23.88 26.61 -17.33
N THR A 710 24.55 26.44 -18.47
CA THR A 710 23.88 26.17 -19.73
C THR A 710 23.26 24.77 -19.80
N ASP A 711 23.92 23.76 -19.24
CA ASP A 711 23.48 22.36 -19.36
C ASP A 711 22.39 21.96 -18.36
N MET A 712 22.20 22.71 -17.26
CA MET A 712 21.18 22.37 -16.26
C MET A 712 19.76 22.36 -16.83
N VAL A 713 19.36 23.40 -17.57
CA VAL A 713 17.98 23.50 -18.09
C VAL A 713 17.68 22.43 -19.15
N PRO A 714 18.54 22.19 -20.15
CA PRO A 714 18.37 21.07 -21.09
C PRO A 714 18.39 19.70 -20.41
N ALA A 715 19.29 19.47 -19.44
CA ALA A 715 19.34 18.19 -18.75
C ALA A 715 18.07 17.92 -17.93
N ILE A 716 17.49 18.96 -17.31
CA ILE A 716 16.20 18.88 -16.61
C ILE A 716 15.03 18.70 -17.58
N SER A 717 15.07 19.32 -18.77
CA SER A 717 13.97 19.22 -19.74
C SER A 717 13.80 17.79 -20.27
N LEU A 718 14.88 16.99 -20.31
CA LEU A 718 14.82 15.57 -20.65
C LEU A 718 13.97 14.74 -19.68
N ALA A 719 13.69 15.22 -18.47
CA ALA A 719 12.73 14.58 -17.57
C ALA A 719 11.29 14.59 -18.10
N TYR A 720 10.98 15.53 -18.99
CA TYR A 720 9.63 15.68 -19.59
C TYR A 720 9.40 14.82 -20.83
N GLU A 721 10.42 14.10 -21.31
CA GLU A 721 10.29 13.17 -22.43
C GLU A 721 9.21 12.11 -22.16
N GLU A 722 8.47 11.75 -23.22
CA GLU A 722 7.46 10.70 -23.17
C GLU A 722 8.07 9.31 -23.42
N ALA A 723 7.29 8.27 -23.17
CA ALA A 723 7.74 6.90 -23.39
C ALA A 723 7.94 6.60 -24.89
N GLU A 724 9.10 6.08 -25.26
CA GLU A 724 9.42 5.70 -26.65
C GLU A 724 8.69 4.45 -27.13
N SER A 725 8.19 3.64 -26.19
CA SER A 725 7.46 2.40 -26.45
C SER A 725 6.50 2.12 -25.29
N ASP A 726 5.69 1.08 -25.43
CA ASP A 726 4.77 0.66 -24.37
C ASP A 726 5.53 0.04 -23.18
N ILE A 727 5.95 0.90 -22.25
CA ILE A 727 6.72 0.55 -21.06
C ILE A 727 5.95 -0.33 -20.07
N MET A 728 4.64 -0.51 -20.24
CA MET A 728 3.81 -1.39 -19.41
C MET A 728 3.73 -2.82 -19.97
N LYS A 729 4.29 -3.09 -21.15
CA LYS A 729 4.42 -4.46 -21.71
C LYS A 729 5.78 -5.11 -21.46
N ARG A 730 6.80 -4.35 -21.07
CA ARG A 730 8.13 -4.91 -20.73
C ARG A 730 8.14 -5.48 -19.31
N GLN A 731 9.01 -6.46 -19.09
CA GLN A 731 9.30 -7.00 -17.75
C GLN A 731 9.94 -5.93 -16.85
N PRO A 732 9.83 -6.07 -15.52
CA PRO A 732 10.59 -5.24 -14.58
C PRO A 732 12.10 -5.37 -14.87
N ARG A 733 12.85 -4.27 -14.68
CA ARG A 733 14.29 -4.29 -14.90
C ARG A 733 14.95 -5.26 -13.93
N ASN A 734 16.01 -5.93 -14.37
CA ASN A 734 16.82 -6.71 -13.45
C ASN A 734 17.84 -5.79 -12.77
N PRO A 735 17.80 -5.62 -11.43
CA PRO A 735 18.65 -4.66 -10.73
C PRO A 735 20.14 -5.03 -10.79
N PHE A 736 20.50 -6.26 -11.17
CA PHE A 736 21.89 -6.69 -11.28
C PHE A 736 22.49 -6.44 -12.67
N THR A 737 21.68 -6.49 -13.73
CA THR A 737 22.15 -6.34 -15.12
C THR A 737 21.80 -4.98 -15.73
N ASP A 738 20.59 -4.49 -15.48
CA ASP A 738 20.03 -3.30 -16.12
C ASP A 738 20.31 -2.06 -15.27
N LYS A 739 21.58 -1.66 -15.28
CA LYS A 739 22.07 -0.48 -14.56
C LYS A 739 21.61 0.84 -15.18
N LEU A 740 21.56 1.89 -14.36
CA LEU A 740 21.27 3.25 -14.79
C LEU A 740 22.38 3.75 -15.72
N VAL A 741 23.63 3.61 -15.30
CA VAL A 741 24.81 3.91 -16.12
C VAL A 741 25.55 2.61 -16.39
N ASN A 742 25.68 2.27 -17.68
CA ASN A 742 26.36 1.06 -18.14
C ASN A 742 27.48 1.41 -19.13
N GLU A 743 28.30 0.41 -19.47
CA GLU A 743 29.43 0.58 -20.40
C GLU A 743 28.99 1.09 -21.78
N ARG A 744 27.78 0.74 -22.23
CA ARG A 744 27.23 1.21 -23.51
C ARG A 744 26.96 2.71 -23.47
N LEU A 745 26.38 3.22 -22.39
CA LEU A 745 26.13 4.64 -22.19
C LEU A 745 27.46 5.41 -22.18
N ILE A 746 28.45 4.93 -21.43
CA ILE A 746 29.78 5.56 -21.38
C ILE A 746 30.47 5.50 -22.76
N SER A 747 30.40 4.38 -23.46
CA SER A 747 30.98 4.25 -24.81
C SER A 747 30.38 5.25 -25.79
N MET A 748 29.06 5.47 -25.73
CA MET A 748 28.36 6.43 -26.58
C MET A 748 28.66 7.89 -26.18
N ALA A 749 28.50 8.22 -24.89
CA ALA A 749 28.71 9.56 -24.37
C ALA A 749 30.18 9.99 -24.44
N TYR A 750 31.08 9.25 -23.79
CA TYR A 750 32.50 9.60 -23.71
C TYR A 750 33.26 9.21 -25.00
N GLY A 751 33.03 8.00 -25.51
CA GLY A 751 33.85 7.44 -26.59
C GLY A 751 33.52 7.95 -28.00
N GLN A 752 32.28 8.43 -28.23
CA GLN A 752 31.81 8.79 -29.56
C GLN A 752 31.38 10.26 -29.63
N ILE A 753 30.28 10.62 -28.96
CA ILE A 753 29.70 11.97 -29.10
C ILE A 753 30.61 13.02 -28.46
N GLY A 754 31.11 12.75 -27.25
CA GLY A 754 32.04 13.64 -26.55
C GLY A 754 33.32 13.88 -27.36
N MET A 755 33.83 12.85 -28.06
CA MET A 755 35.00 13.01 -28.94
C MET A 755 34.69 13.90 -30.16
N ILE A 756 33.49 13.83 -30.72
CA ILE A 756 33.06 14.71 -31.81
C ILE A 756 32.95 16.15 -31.30
N GLN A 757 32.35 16.36 -30.13
CA GLN A 757 32.26 17.68 -29.50
C GLN A 757 33.65 18.26 -29.19
N ALA A 758 34.56 17.44 -28.67
CA ALA A 758 35.95 17.85 -28.44
C ALA A 758 36.65 18.27 -29.74
N ALA A 759 36.52 17.48 -30.81
CA ALA A 759 37.08 17.82 -32.11
C ALA A 759 36.51 19.15 -32.66
N ALA A 760 35.21 19.39 -32.49
CA ALA A 760 34.57 20.65 -32.86
C ALA A 760 35.08 21.84 -32.02
N GLY A 761 35.24 21.65 -30.69
CA GLY A 761 35.80 22.65 -29.79
C GLY A 761 37.24 23.02 -30.16
N PHE A 762 38.09 22.02 -30.41
CA PHE A 762 39.46 22.25 -30.89
C PHE A 762 39.50 22.92 -32.25
N PHE A 763 38.59 22.58 -33.17
CA PHE A 763 38.49 23.26 -34.45
C PHE A 763 38.26 24.76 -34.28
N VAL A 764 37.29 25.16 -33.43
CA VAL A 764 37.03 26.58 -33.13
C VAL A 764 38.25 27.24 -32.49
N TYR A 765 38.89 26.57 -31.52
CA TYR A 765 40.13 27.06 -30.90
C TYR A 765 41.21 27.35 -31.94
N PHE A 766 41.48 26.42 -32.86
CA PHE A 766 42.49 26.60 -33.89
C PHE A 766 42.14 27.70 -34.90
N VAL A 767 40.86 27.84 -35.26
CA VAL A 767 40.39 28.93 -36.13
C VAL A 767 40.64 30.28 -35.48
N ILE A 768 40.23 30.46 -34.22
CA ILE A 768 40.42 31.72 -33.48
C ILE A 768 41.91 32.06 -33.33
N MET A 769 42.74 31.07 -32.99
CA MET A 769 44.19 31.29 -32.89
C MET A 769 44.79 31.68 -34.25
N ALA A 770 44.40 31.01 -35.34
CA ALA A 770 44.90 31.27 -36.68
C ALA A 770 44.51 32.67 -37.20
N GLU A 771 43.26 33.08 -36.99
CA GLU A 771 42.76 34.41 -37.38
C GLU A 771 43.48 35.54 -36.63
N ASN A 772 43.94 35.28 -35.41
CA ASN A 772 44.74 36.20 -34.60
C ASN A 772 46.27 36.06 -34.82
N GLY A 773 46.70 35.31 -35.84
CA GLY A 773 48.10 35.23 -36.26
C GLY A 773 48.89 34.01 -35.76
N PHE A 774 48.28 33.13 -34.96
CA PHE A 774 48.88 31.92 -34.42
C PHE A 774 48.41 30.68 -35.20
N LEU A 775 49.04 30.42 -36.34
CA LEU A 775 48.73 29.24 -37.17
C LEU A 775 48.92 27.92 -36.38
N PRO A 776 48.11 26.88 -36.63
CA PRO A 776 48.19 25.60 -35.90
C PRO A 776 49.58 24.95 -35.90
N THR A 777 50.32 25.09 -37.00
CA THR A 777 51.70 24.57 -37.12
C THR A 777 52.71 25.26 -36.20
N LYS A 778 52.38 26.44 -35.67
CA LYS A 778 53.22 27.22 -34.75
C LYS A 778 52.78 27.11 -33.29
N LEU A 779 51.65 26.45 -33.02
CA LEU A 779 51.08 26.37 -31.67
C LEU A 779 51.72 25.28 -30.80
N SER A 780 52.14 24.16 -31.40
CA SER A 780 52.77 23.07 -30.66
C SER A 780 54.08 23.53 -30.02
N TYR A 781 54.24 23.33 -28.70
CA TYR A 781 55.42 23.74 -27.92
C TYR A 781 55.72 25.23 -27.89
N ILE A 782 54.72 26.09 -28.19
CA ILE A 782 54.92 27.54 -28.20
C ILE A 782 55.31 28.08 -26.83
N ARG A 783 54.97 27.38 -25.73
CA ARG A 783 55.28 27.79 -24.35
C ARG A 783 56.71 27.46 -23.90
N LYS A 784 57.48 26.70 -24.69
CA LYS A 784 58.91 26.43 -24.45
C LYS A 784 59.85 27.44 -25.11
N ILE A 785 59.33 28.27 -26.02
CA ILE A 785 60.02 29.37 -26.70
C ILE A 785 59.83 30.63 -25.86
#